data_AF-A0A8B7BCN8-F1
#
_entry.id   AF-A0A8B7BCN8-F1
#
_cell.length_a   1.000
_cell.length_b   1.000
_cell.length_c   1.000
_cell.angle_alpha   90.00
_cell.angle_beta   90.00
_cell.angle_gamma   90.00
#
_symmetry.space_group_name_H-M   'P 1'
#
loop_
_entity.id
_entity.type
_entity.pdbx_description
1 polymer ?
#
loop_
_entity_poly.entity_id
_entity_poly.type
_entity_poly.pdbx_seq_one_letter_code
_entity_poly.pdbx_strand_id
1 'polypeptide(L)'
;MGQSWAPLGLPSLLLLLLCCGHPLLVLGQLTTSQITASQATASQATTSQATATSQATTSPTTQSPNLVTDEAEAQKFVEEYDKTAQVVWNEYAEANWNYNTNITKEASKILLQKNMQLANHTLKYGTRAKQFDVTNFQNDTTKRIIKKVQDLERAALPVKELEQYNQILLDMETTYSVASVCQLNGTCLQLEPDLTKLMATSRNYEELLWAWEGWRDKVGRAILPFFPKYVELSNKAAQLNGYKDTGDSWRAMYETPTLEHDLEQLFQQLQPLYLNLHAYVRRALHRHYGPERINLEGPIPAHLLGNMWAQTWSNIYDLVVPFPSAPKMDATEAMIKQGWTPKRMFEEADNFFTSLGLLAVPPEFWKKSMLEKPTDGREVVCHASAWDFYNSKDFRIKQCTTVNMEDLVVTHHEMGHVQYFMQYKDLPVALREGANPGFHEAIGDVLALSVSTPQHLHSINLLSSEGGGYEHDINFLMKMALDKVTFIPFSYLVDEWRWRVFDGSISNENYNQEWWSLRLKYQGLCPPVPRSQGDFDPGAKFHIPSSVPYIRDAMKLGFSKPWPEAMRLITGQPNMSASAMMNYFKPLLDWLLTENGRHGEKLGWPQYNWTPNSARSAAPSAGSSHVNFLGMELEPYQARVGQWVLLFLGVALLVASLGLTQRLFSIRHQSLHRPHRGPQFGSEVELRHS
;
A
#
# COMPACT_ATOMS: atom_id res chain seq x y z
N MET A 1 40.45 -29.38 4.64
CA MET A 1 41.67 -28.96 3.93
C MET A 1 41.27 -27.89 2.94
N GLY A 2 42.01 -26.79 2.81
CA GLY A 2 41.60 -25.65 1.96
C GLY A 2 42.59 -25.35 0.85
N GLN A 3 42.11 -24.68 -0.20
CA GLN A 3 42.88 -23.81 -1.07
C GLN A 3 41.97 -22.68 -1.58
N SER A 4 42.55 -21.50 -1.79
CA SER A 4 41.85 -20.23 -2.03
C SER A 4 42.64 -19.39 -3.02
N TRP A 5 42.02 -18.88 -4.10
CA TRP A 5 42.69 -17.99 -5.05
C TRP A 5 41.77 -16.94 -5.69
N ALA A 6 42.04 -15.67 -5.37
CA ALA A 6 41.63 -14.44 -6.06
C ALA A 6 42.33 -13.24 -5.36
N PRO A 7 42.46 -12.05 -5.96
CA PRO A 7 42.40 -11.67 -7.38
C PRO A 7 43.59 -10.79 -7.87
N LEU A 8 43.66 -10.52 -9.19
CA LEU A 8 44.33 -9.39 -9.89
C LEU A 8 43.77 -9.34 -11.34
N GLY A 9 43.83 -8.26 -12.13
CA GLY A 9 44.34 -6.89 -11.91
C GLY A 9 44.12 -5.99 -13.15
N LEU A 10 44.32 -4.67 -13.01
CA LEU A 10 44.21 -3.61 -14.05
C LEU A 10 45.27 -2.50 -13.71
N PRO A 11 45.76 -1.61 -14.64
CA PRO A 11 44.95 -0.78 -15.56
C PRO A 11 45.61 -0.35 -16.92
N SER A 12 44.96 0.62 -17.63
CA SER A 12 45.53 1.58 -18.63
C SER A 12 45.82 1.14 -20.09
N LEU A 13 45.80 2.00 -21.15
CA LEU A 13 45.01 3.23 -21.44
C LEU A 13 45.17 3.70 -22.95
N LEU A 14 44.06 3.97 -23.66
CA LEU A 14 43.86 4.90 -24.82
C LEU A 14 44.54 4.73 -26.23
N LEU A 15 43.93 5.43 -27.23
CA LEU A 15 44.26 5.59 -28.69
C LEU A 15 44.05 4.34 -29.57
N LEU A 16 43.48 4.33 -30.80
CA LEU A 16 42.97 5.29 -31.82
C LEU A 16 41.81 4.58 -32.61
N LEU A 17 40.81 5.11 -33.35
CA LEU A 17 40.49 6.37 -34.08
C LEU A 17 41.17 6.59 -35.46
N LEU A 18 40.51 6.90 -36.59
CA LEU A 18 39.09 7.11 -36.97
C LEU A 18 38.67 6.11 -38.10
N CYS A 19 37.70 6.24 -39.02
CA CYS A 19 36.67 7.23 -39.46
C CYS A 19 35.62 6.46 -40.33
N CYS A 20 34.45 6.94 -40.79
CA CYS A 20 33.68 8.20 -40.66
C CYS A 20 32.34 7.90 -39.92
N GLY A 21 31.11 8.37 -40.21
CA GLY A 21 30.50 9.37 -41.13
C GLY A 21 28.96 9.16 -41.14
N HIS A 22 28.00 10.10 -41.17
CA HIS A 22 27.85 11.56 -41.45
C HIS A 22 27.59 11.93 -42.92
N PRO A 23 26.84 13.02 -43.22
CA PRO A 23 26.25 14.10 -42.37
C PRO A 23 24.77 13.83 -41.96
N LEU A 24 23.92 14.64 -41.29
CA LEU A 24 23.92 15.86 -40.41
C LEU A 24 22.49 15.92 -39.74
N LEU A 25 21.95 16.90 -38.96
CA LEU A 25 22.20 18.34 -38.75
C LEU A 25 22.41 18.79 -37.26
N VAL A 26 21.53 19.60 -36.65
CA VAL A 26 21.91 20.81 -35.88
C VAL A 26 20.98 21.14 -34.68
N LEU A 27 21.42 22.08 -33.83
CA LEU A 27 21.01 22.51 -32.49
C LEU A 27 19.68 23.31 -32.32
N GLY A 28 19.24 23.39 -31.06
CA GLY A 28 18.61 24.56 -30.41
C GLY A 28 19.22 24.80 -29.01
N GLN A 29 19.25 26.04 -28.49
CA GLN A 29 20.02 26.41 -27.28
C GLN A 29 19.19 26.78 -26.04
N LEU A 30 19.81 26.67 -24.85
CA LEU A 30 19.37 27.24 -23.57
C LEU A 30 19.56 28.77 -23.52
N THR A 31 18.71 29.47 -22.77
CA THR A 31 18.93 30.87 -22.38
C THR A 31 18.62 31.10 -20.90
N THR A 32 19.55 31.74 -20.19
CA THR A 32 19.40 32.22 -18.81
C THR A 32 18.97 33.68 -18.79
N SER A 33 18.08 34.07 -17.88
CA SER A 33 17.71 35.47 -17.64
C SER A 33 18.10 35.93 -16.22
N GLN A 34 19.08 36.83 -16.15
CA GLN A 34 19.24 37.73 -15.00
C GLN A 34 18.45 39.01 -15.27
N ILE A 35 17.89 39.63 -14.23
CA ILE A 35 17.33 40.99 -14.31
C ILE A 35 17.95 41.81 -13.17
N THR A 36 18.71 42.85 -13.55
CA THR A 36 19.32 43.82 -12.65
C THR A 36 18.35 44.92 -12.26
N ALA A 37 18.51 45.47 -11.05
CA ALA A 37 17.74 46.62 -10.57
C ALA A 37 18.17 47.93 -11.28
N SER A 38 17.25 48.89 -11.38
CA SER A 38 17.52 50.26 -11.79
C SER A 38 16.79 51.25 -10.86
N GLN A 39 17.50 52.26 -10.37
CA GLN A 39 16.92 53.34 -9.57
C GLN A 39 16.10 54.30 -10.44
N ALA A 40 15.10 54.96 -9.84
CA ALA A 40 14.40 56.11 -10.42
C ALA A 40 14.25 57.22 -9.34
N THR A 41 14.20 58.47 -9.79
CA THR A 41 14.39 59.66 -8.95
C THR A 41 13.12 60.21 -8.30
N ALA A 42 13.29 60.97 -7.21
CA ALA A 42 12.21 61.63 -6.48
C ALA A 42 11.62 62.85 -7.21
N SER A 43 10.39 63.21 -6.85
CA SER A 43 9.76 64.50 -7.15
C SER A 43 9.02 65.01 -5.90
N GLN A 44 9.20 66.29 -5.55
CA GLN A 44 8.54 66.91 -4.39
C GLN A 44 7.10 67.32 -4.72
N ALA A 45 6.21 67.22 -3.74
CA ALA A 45 4.93 67.92 -3.69
C ALA A 45 4.64 68.29 -2.23
N THR A 46 4.21 69.53 -1.98
CA THR A 46 4.14 70.10 -0.62
C THR A 46 2.77 70.70 -0.36
N THR A 47 2.04 70.19 0.65
CA THR A 47 0.83 70.85 1.15
C THR A 47 0.63 70.69 2.65
N SER A 48 0.07 71.74 3.24
CA SER A 48 -0.17 72.07 4.64
C SER A 48 -0.66 70.98 5.62
N GLN A 49 -0.13 71.12 6.84
CA GLN A 49 -0.62 70.68 8.16
C GLN A 49 -2.15 70.48 8.32
N ALA A 50 -2.50 69.48 9.13
CA ALA A 50 -3.61 69.57 10.09
C ALA A 50 -3.24 68.78 11.37
N THR A 51 -3.38 69.39 12.55
CA THR A 51 -2.97 68.78 13.83
C THR A 51 -4.14 68.07 14.50
N ALA A 52 -4.00 66.78 14.79
CA ALA A 52 -4.96 66.01 15.59
C ALA A 52 -4.22 65.12 16.59
N THR A 53 -4.29 65.47 17.88
CA THR A 53 -3.75 64.63 18.96
C THR A 53 -4.71 63.50 19.31
N SER A 54 -4.25 62.26 19.17
CA SER A 54 -4.85 61.08 19.79
C SER A 54 -3.78 60.30 20.55
N GLN A 55 -4.13 59.81 21.74
CA GLN A 55 -3.34 58.81 22.45
C GLN A 55 -3.73 57.40 21.98
N ALA A 56 -2.97 56.40 22.47
CA ALA A 56 -3.09 54.96 22.20
C ALA A 56 -2.74 54.55 20.74
N THR A 57 -2.22 53.35 20.47
CA THR A 57 -1.91 52.22 21.37
C THR A 57 -0.56 51.61 20.98
N THR A 58 0.27 51.22 21.95
CA THR A 58 1.42 50.33 21.67
C THR A 58 0.90 48.93 21.32
N SER A 59 0.95 48.55 20.05
CA SER A 59 0.71 47.16 19.63
C SER A 59 1.69 46.23 20.35
N PRO A 60 1.23 45.15 21.01
CA PRO A 60 2.14 44.21 21.63
C PRO A 60 2.97 43.51 20.55
N THR A 61 4.28 43.74 20.55
CA THR A 61 5.22 42.96 19.74
C THR A 61 5.06 41.50 20.14
N THR A 62 4.64 40.64 19.21
CA THR A 62 4.49 39.21 19.47
C THR A 62 5.87 38.63 19.71
N GLN A 63 6.26 38.48 20.98
CA GLN A 63 7.48 37.78 21.33
C GLN A 63 7.38 36.37 20.77
N SER A 64 8.34 35.97 19.93
CA SER A 64 8.60 34.56 19.70
C SER A 64 8.78 33.89 21.07
N PRO A 65 8.19 32.72 21.33
CA PRO A 65 8.38 32.05 22.61
C PRO A 65 9.89 31.82 22.81
N ASN A 66 10.40 32.13 24.01
CA ASN A 66 11.77 31.81 24.40
C ASN A 66 11.88 30.28 24.57
N LEU A 67 12.13 29.59 23.46
CA LEU A 67 12.30 28.14 23.43
C LEU A 67 13.60 27.75 24.15
N VAL A 68 13.56 26.62 24.84
CA VAL A 68 14.70 26.07 25.56
C VAL A 68 15.72 25.53 24.56
N THR A 69 16.94 26.05 24.64
CA THR A 69 18.09 25.69 23.80
C THR A 69 19.22 25.00 24.57
N ASP A 70 19.03 24.75 25.87
CA ASP A 70 20.00 24.03 26.72
C ASP A 70 19.87 22.51 26.55
N GLU A 71 20.95 21.88 26.04
CA GLU A 71 21.02 20.42 25.89
C GLU A 71 21.07 19.68 27.24
N ALA A 72 21.50 20.32 28.35
CA ALA A 72 21.48 19.70 29.67
C ALA A 72 20.04 19.56 30.22
N GLU A 73 19.20 20.58 30.06
CA GLU A 73 17.77 20.46 30.34
C GLU A 73 17.07 19.48 29.38
N ALA A 74 17.43 19.49 28.09
CA ALA A 74 16.88 18.58 27.08
C ALA A 74 17.19 17.10 27.40
N GLN A 75 18.44 16.80 27.79
CA GLN A 75 18.85 15.46 28.22
C GLN A 75 18.09 15.01 29.47
N LYS A 76 17.95 15.89 30.47
CA LYS A 76 17.17 15.62 31.68
C LYS A 76 15.68 15.39 31.39
N PHE A 77 15.11 16.09 30.41
CA PHE A 77 13.75 15.85 29.92
C PHE A 77 13.61 14.46 29.29
N VAL A 78 14.56 14.05 28.42
CA VAL A 78 14.56 12.72 27.80
C VAL A 78 14.62 11.60 28.85
N GLU A 79 15.46 11.76 29.87
CA GLU A 79 15.57 10.79 30.97
C GLU A 79 14.33 10.72 31.87
N GLU A 80 13.58 11.82 32.03
CA GLU A 80 12.32 11.84 32.77
C GLU A 80 11.17 11.24 31.94
N TYR A 81 11.16 11.54 30.63
CA TYR A 81 10.22 10.95 29.68
C TYR A 81 10.37 9.44 29.63
N ASP A 82 11.57 8.91 29.39
CA ASP A 82 11.81 7.47 29.23
C ASP A 82 11.37 6.67 30.47
N LYS A 83 11.79 7.10 31.67
CA LYS A 83 11.44 6.44 32.95
C LYS A 83 9.94 6.43 33.23
N THR A 84 9.20 7.44 32.78
CA THR A 84 7.73 7.51 32.98
C THR A 84 6.95 6.84 31.85
N ALA A 85 7.46 6.89 30.61
CA ALA A 85 6.88 6.22 29.46
C ALA A 85 6.95 4.71 29.62
N GLN A 86 8.08 4.13 30.04
CA GLN A 86 8.20 2.68 30.33
C GLN A 86 7.06 2.16 31.23
N VAL A 87 6.71 2.91 32.30
CA VAL A 87 5.62 2.52 33.22
C VAL A 87 4.25 2.63 32.56
N VAL A 88 3.92 3.78 31.96
CA VAL A 88 2.59 4.03 31.37
C VAL A 88 2.34 3.13 30.15
N TRP A 89 3.38 2.87 29.35
CA TRP A 89 3.31 2.01 28.17
C TRP A 89 3.20 0.54 28.57
N ASN A 90 3.88 0.09 29.63
CA ASN A 90 3.71 -1.26 30.19
C ASN A 90 2.26 -1.48 30.69
N GLU A 91 1.71 -0.55 31.46
CA GLU A 91 0.32 -0.63 31.95
C GLU A 91 -0.72 -0.59 30.83
N TYR A 92 -0.44 0.13 29.73
CA TYR A 92 -1.27 0.13 28.54
C TYR A 92 -1.17 -1.19 27.75
N ALA A 93 0.04 -1.70 27.54
CA ALA A 93 0.29 -2.96 26.83
C ALA A 93 -0.40 -4.14 27.54
N GLU A 94 -0.34 -4.20 28.87
CA GLU A 94 -1.02 -5.24 29.65
C GLU A 94 -2.56 -5.13 29.53
N ALA A 95 -3.14 -3.94 29.56
CA ALA A 95 -4.58 -3.77 29.35
C ALA A 95 -5.02 -4.12 27.92
N ASN A 96 -4.22 -3.77 26.91
CA ASN A 96 -4.51 -4.07 25.51
C ASN A 96 -4.37 -5.56 25.21
N TRP A 97 -3.34 -6.22 25.74
CA TRP A 97 -3.17 -7.67 25.72
C TRP A 97 -4.36 -8.40 26.35
N ASN A 98 -4.83 -7.95 27.52
CA ASN A 98 -5.96 -8.56 28.22
C ASN A 98 -7.29 -8.43 27.45
N TYR A 99 -7.51 -7.33 26.71
CA TYR A 99 -8.65 -7.24 25.77
C TYR A 99 -8.45 -8.17 24.57
N ASN A 100 -7.28 -8.13 23.92
CA ASN A 100 -6.96 -8.94 22.74
C ASN A 100 -7.05 -10.47 22.98
N THR A 101 -6.81 -10.92 24.22
CA THR A 101 -6.83 -12.33 24.64
C THR A 101 -8.05 -12.71 25.51
N ASN A 102 -8.97 -11.77 25.74
CA ASN A 102 -10.24 -11.99 26.45
C ASN A 102 -11.24 -10.83 26.17
N ILE A 103 -11.83 -10.82 24.98
CA ILE A 103 -12.74 -9.76 24.52
C ILE A 103 -13.98 -9.76 25.43
N THR A 104 -14.07 -8.75 26.30
CA THR A 104 -15.18 -8.57 27.25
C THR A 104 -15.45 -7.10 27.50
N LYS A 105 -16.69 -6.75 27.86
CA LYS A 105 -17.10 -5.36 28.13
C LYS A 105 -16.25 -4.67 29.22
N GLU A 106 -15.78 -5.41 30.21
CA GLU A 106 -14.92 -4.87 31.26
C GLU A 106 -13.47 -4.69 30.77
N ALA A 107 -12.92 -5.63 29.98
CA ALA A 107 -11.61 -5.45 29.35
C ALA A 107 -11.59 -4.25 28.38
N SER A 108 -12.63 -4.09 27.55
CA SER A 108 -12.83 -2.91 26.68
C SER A 108 -12.82 -1.61 27.49
N LYS A 109 -13.55 -1.57 28.61
CA LYS A 109 -13.64 -0.41 29.51
C LYS A 109 -12.29 -0.09 30.17
N ILE A 110 -11.54 -1.11 30.62
CA ILE A 110 -10.19 -0.94 31.18
C ILE A 110 -9.22 -0.43 30.11
N LEU A 111 -9.28 -0.97 28.89
CA LEU A 111 -8.47 -0.51 27.76
C LEU A 111 -8.76 0.95 27.39
N LEU A 112 -10.03 1.37 27.33
CA LEU A 112 -10.40 2.77 27.10
C LEU A 112 -9.86 3.69 28.22
N GLN A 113 -9.96 3.26 29.49
CA GLN A 113 -9.37 3.99 30.62
C GLN A 113 -7.84 4.12 30.50
N LYS A 114 -7.14 3.06 30.06
CA LYS A 114 -5.69 3.10 29.82
C LYS A 114 -5.29 3.93 28.61
N ASN A 115 -6.07 3.95 27.52
CA ASN A 115 -5.86 4.89 26.41
C ASN A 115 -5.87 6.36 26.91
N MET A 116 -6.79 6.73 27.81
CA MET A 116 -6.83 8.09 28.38
C MET A 116 -5.66 8.38 29.33
N GLN A 117 -5.16 7.39 30.07
CA GLN A 117 -3.94 7.55 30.91
C GLN A 117 -2.69 7.73 30.04
N LEU A 118 -2.56 6.95 28.97
CA LEU A 118 -1.50 7.09 27.97
C LEU A 118 -1.55 8.47 27.29
N ALA A 119 -2.72 8.88 26.80
CA ALA A 119 -2.89 10.18 26.14
C ALA A 119 -2.58 11.37 27.08
N ASN A 120 -2.92 11.29 28.36
CA ASN A 120 -2.54 12.31 29.35
C ASN A 120 -1.02 12.38 29.57
N HIS A 121 -0.31 11.25 29.55
CA HIS A 121 1.16 11.23 29.57
C HIS A 121 1.75 11.86 28.30
N THR A 122 1.28 11.43 27.12
CA THR A 122 1.70 11.96 25.82
C THR A 122 1.49 13.47 25.74
N LEU A 123 0.29 13.97 26.10
CA LEU A 123 -0.03 15.40 26.12
C LEU A 123 0.88 16.18 27.08
N LYS A 124 1.10 15.68 28.31
CA LYS A 124 2.00 16.31 29.29
C LYS A 124 3.42 16.44 28.74
N TYR A 125 4.00 15.34 28.26
CA TYR A 125 5.41 15.32 27.85
C TYR A 125 5.63 15.99 26.50
N GLY A 126 4.73 15.81 25.52
CA GLY A 126 4.87 16.45 24.22
C GLY A 126 4.56 17.95 24.22
N THR A 127 3.66 18.44 25.08
CA THR A 127 3.51 19.89 25.29
C THR A 127 4.79 20.52 25.85
N ARG A 128 5.52 19.79 26.73
CA ARG A 128 6.84 20.20 27.20
C ARG A 128 7.92 20.02 26.13
N ALA A 129 7.86 18.98 25.31
CA ALA A 129 8.78 18.77 24.18
C ALA A 129 8.68 19.92 23.16
N LYS A 130 7.47 20.44 22.90
CA LYS A 130 7.21 21.62 22.04
C LYS A 130 7.78 22.95 22.61
N GLN A 131 8.39 22.94 23.80
CA GLN A 131 9.12 24.09 24.37
C GLN A 131 10.62 24.09 24.02
N PHE A 132 11.18 23.01 23.46
CA PHE A 132 12.59 22.93 23.08
C PHE A 132 12.81 23.28 21.60
N ASP A 133 13.78 24.13 21.30
CA ASP A 133 14.28 24.35 19.94
C ASP A 133 15.38 23.33 19.62
N VAL A 134 14.97 22.23 18.99
CA VAL A 134 15.88 21.13 18.62
C VAL A 134 16.75 21.43 17.39
N THR A 135 16.60 22.59 16.73
CA THR A 135 17.34 22.87 15.48
C THR A 135 18.86 22.86 15.67
N ASN A 136 19.33 23.50 16.75
CA ASN A 136 20.75 23.76 17.02
C ASN A 136 21.43 22.70 17.91
N PHE A 137 20.70 21.70 18.41
CA PHE A 137 21.26 20.64 19.25
C PHE A 137 22.32 19.82 18.51
N GLN A 138 23.43 19.57 19.21
CA GLN A 138 24.58 18.78 18.78
C GLN A 138 24.36 17.27 19.02
N ASN A 139 23.63 16.90 20.09
CA ASN A 139 23.28 15.50 20.35
C ASN A 139 22.10 15.04 19.47
N ASP A 140 22.43 14.42 18.34
CA ASP A 140 21.45 13.82 17.39
C ASP A 140 20.45 12.86 18.06
N THR A 141 20.84 12.14 19.12
CA THR A 141 19.96 11.20 19.81
C THR A 141 18.90 11.94 20.62
N THR A 142 19.31 12.92 21.43
CA THR A 142 18.41 13.78 22.22
C THR A 142 17.49 14.59 21.28
N LYS A 143 18.04 15.08 20.16
CA LYS A 143 17.32 15.75 19.07
C LYS A 143 16.26 14.85 18.41
N ARG A 144 16.59 13.61 18.06
CA ARG A 144 15.65 12.62 17.46
C ARG A 144 14.53 12.27 18.43
N ILE A 145 14.85 12.02 19.71
CA ILE A 145 13.85 11.71 20.74
C ILE A 145 12.89 12.89 20.94
N ILE A 146 13.39 14.11 21.14
CA ILE A 146 12.53 15.27 21.41
C ILE A 146 11.68 15.61 20.18
N LYS A 147 12.21 15.51 18.95
CA LYS A 147 11.41 15.65 17.71
C LYS A 147 10.27 14.62 17.65
N LYS A 148 10.49 13.38 18.09
CA LYS A 148 9.44 12.34 18.14
C LYS A 148 8.40 12.64 19.22
N VAL A 149 8.82 13.04 20.42
CA VAL A 149 7.93 13.36 21.55
C VAL A 149 7.19 14.70 21.34
N GLN A 150 7.66 15.55 20.43
CA GLN A 150 6.88 16.71 19.92
C GLN A 150 5.65 16.28 19.13
N ASP A 151 5.57 15.07 18.59
CA ASP A 151 4.32 14.54 18.05
C ASP A 151 3.41 14.05 19.19
N LEU A 152 2.17 14.54 19.21
CA LEU A 152 1.15 14.12 20.17
C LEU A 152 0.20 13.06 19.60
N GLU A 153 0.28 12.76 18.31
CA GLU A 153 -0.67 11.90 17.60
C GLU A 153 -2.14 12.32 17.92
N ARG A 154 -3.02 11.34 18.12
CA ARG A 154 -4.40 11.50 18.62
C ARG A 154 -4.52 12.25 19.95
N ALA A 155 -3.48 12.27 20.80
CA ALA A 155 -3.53 12.99 22.09
C ALA A 155 -3.50 14.52 21.93
N ALA A 156 -3.32 15.04 20.72
CA ALA A 156 -3.58 16.45 20.39
C ALA A 156 -5.08 16.81 20.40
N LEU A 157 -5.99 15.84 20.24
CA LEU A 157 -7.42 16.10 20.14
C LEU A 157 -8.01 16.61 21.48
N PRO A 158 -9.00 17.51 21.45
CA PRO A 158 -9.83 17.85 22.61
C PRO A 158 -10.41 16.58 23.25
N VAL A 159 -10.49 16.54 24.59
CA VAL A 159 -10.83 15.33 25.37
C VAL A 159 -12.04 14.56 24.83
N LYS A 160 -13.15 15.23 24.52
CA LYS A 160 -14.37 14.60 23.96
C LYS A 160 -14.18 13.98 22.57
N GLU A 161 -13.31 14.59 21.76
CA GLU A 161 -12.99 14.12 20.41
C GLU A 161 -12.00 12.95 20.46
N LEU A 162 -11.06 12.97 21.41
CA LEU A 162 -10.19 11.83 21.74
C LEU A 162 -10.99 10.63 22.27
N GLU A 163 -11.95 10.86 23.19
CA GLU A 163 -12.90 9.84 23.67
C GLU A 163 -13.69 9.24 22.51
N GLN A 164 -14.25 10.08 21.63
CA GLN A 164 -14.96 9.64 20.43
C GLN A 164 -14.06 8.85 19.47
N TYR A 165 -12.84 9.30 19.22
CA TYR A 165 -11.88 8.63 18.33
C TYR A 165 -11.48 7.25 18.86
N ASN A 166 -11.17 7.15 20.16
CA ASN A 166 -10.81 5.89 20.81
C ASN A 166 -11.97 4.88 20.83
N GLN A 167 -13.21 5.36 21.03
CA GLN A 167 -14.39 4.51 20.93
C GLN A 167 -14.61 4.03 19.49
N ILE A 168 -14.50 4.92 18.49
CA ILE A 168 -14.67 4.57 17.07
C ILE A 168 -13.66 3.51 16.61
N LEU A 169 -12.38 3.62 16.98
CA LEU A 169 -11.39 2.58 16.68
C LEU A 169 -11.76 1.24 17.31
N LEU A 170 -12.13 1.22 18.58
CA LEU A 170 -12.50 -0.01 19.30
C LEU A 170 -13.79 -0.63 18.75
N ASP A 171 -14.77 0.17 18.36
CA ASP A 171 -16.01 -0.28 17.72
C ASP A 171 -15.73 -0.90 16.35
N MET A 172 -14.86 -0.29 15.54
CA MET A 172 -14.45 -0.83 14.24
C MET A 172 -13.64 -2.12 14.37
N GLU A 173 -12.67 -2.19 15.28
CA GLU A 173 -11.86 -3.39 15.55
C GLU A 173 -12.70 -4.55 16.11
N THR A 174 -13.62 -4.25 17.05
CA THR A 174 -14.57 -5.23 17.58
C THR A 174 -15.50 -5.74 16.48
N THR A 175 -16.09 -4.84 15.69
CA THR A 175 -17.01 -5.17 14.58
C THR A 175 -16.36 -6.07 13.55
N TYR A 176 -15.06 -5.87 13.26
CA TYR A 176 -14.29 -6.77 12.41
C TYR A 176 -14.08 -8.15 13.06
N SER A 177 -13.65 -8.16 14.32
CA SER A 177 -13.12 -9.36 14.99
C SER A 177 -14.19 -10.37 15.42
N VAL A 178 -15.40 -9.91 15.79
CA VAL A 178 -16.50 -10.80 16.24
C VAL A 178 -17.46 -11.20 15.10
N ALA A 179 -17.22 -10.74 13.88
CA ALA A 179 -18.12 -10.97 12.75
C ALA A 179 -18.19 -12.44 12.30
N SER A 180 -19.38 -12.86 11.88
CA SER A 180 -19.60 -14.16 11.23
C SER A 180 -20.55 -14.06 10.05
N VAL A 181 -20.35 -14.96 9.08
CA VAL A 181 -21.18 -15.06 7.87
C VAL A 181 -22.03 -16.33 7.98
N CYS A 182 -23.35 -16.16 7.96
CA CYS A 182 -24.31 -17.24 8.20
C CYS A 182 -24.93 -17.78 6.91
N GLN A 183 -24.97 -19.10 6.79
CA GLN A 183 -25.70 -19.84 5.76
C GLN A 183 -27.21 -19.84 6.06
N LEU A 184 -28.03 -20.10 5.05
CA LEU A 184 -29.50 -20.20 5.19
C LEU A 184 -29.97 -21.33 6.13
N ASN A 185 -29.10 -22.30 6.43
CA ASN A 185 -29.36 -23.38 7.39
C ASN A 185 -29.10 -22.98 8.87
N GLY A 186 -28.63 -21.74 9.13
CA GLY A 186 -28.30 -21.23 10.47
C GLY A 186 -26.84 -21.42 10.90
N THR A 187 -26.00 -22.10 10.10
CA THR A 187 -24.56 -22.25 10.39
C THR A 187 -23.83 -20.93 10.14
N CYS A 188 -23.19 -20.36 11.15
CA CYS A 188 -22.39 -19.14 11.05
C CYS A 188 -20.90 -19.45 11.13
N LEU A 189 -20.11 -18.89 10.20
CA LEU A 189 -18.67 -19.10 10.07
C LEU A 189 -17.90 -17.83 10.45
N GLN A 190 -16.85 -17.95 11.27
CA GLN A 190 -15.93 -16.83 11.57
C GLN A 190 -14.92 -16.63 10.43
N LEU A 191 -14.20 -15.50 10.40
CA LEU A 191 -13.08 -15.31 9.47
C LEU A 191 -11.99 -16.36 9.70
N GLU A 192 -11.57 -16.53 10.96
CA GLU A 192 -10.47 -17.41 11.37
C GLU A 192 -10.97 -18.48 12.35
N PRO A 193 -10.94 -19.79 11.99
CA PRO A 193 -10.34 -20.36 10.78
C PRO A 193 -11.28 -20.47 9.56
N ASP A 194 -12.60 -20.37 9.75
CA ASP A 194 -13.58 -21.02 8.86
C ASP A 194 -13.61 -20.45 7.44
N LEU A 195 -13.85 -19.15 7.27
CA LEU A 195 -13.93 -18.52 5.95
C LEU A 195 -12.55 -18.46 5.27
N THR A 196 -11.47 -18.27 6.03
CA THR A 196 -10.10 -18.32 5.50
C THR A 196 -9.80 -19.72 4.92
N LYS A 197 -10.15 -20.79 5.65
CA LYS A 197 -10.01 -22.17 5.17
C LYS A 197 -10.87 -22.45 3.94
N LEU A 198 -12.11 -21.95 3.90
CA LEU A 198 -12.99 -22.07 2.74
C LEU A 198 -12.37 -21.38 1.51
N MET A 199 -11.93 -20.12 1.65
CA MET A 199 -11.29 -19.36 0.57
C MET A 199 -9.98 -19.99 0.08
N ALA A 200 -9.22 -20.63 0.98
CA ALA A 200 -7.97 -21.33 0.63
C ALA A 200 -8.23 -22.66 -0.09
N THR A 201 -9.19 -23.46 0.37
CA THR A 201 -9.34 -24.87 -0.04
C THR A 201 -10.47 -25.14 -1.03
N SER A 202 -11.53 -24.32 -1.08
CA SER A 202 -12.62 -24.54 -2.05
C SER A 202 -12.17 -24.28 -3.48
N ARG A 203 -12.70 -25.08 -4.40
CA ARG A 203 -12.52 -24.96 -5.86
C ARG A 203 -13.86 -24.77 -6.58
N ASN A 204 -14.92 -24.44 -5.84
CA ASN A 204 -16.26 -24.14 -6.34
C ASN A 204 -16.46 -22.62 -6.44
N TYR A 205 -16.81 -22.12 -7.63
CA TYR A 205 -17.00 -20.69 -7.89
C TYR A 205 -18.05 -20.06 -6.96
N GLU A 206 -19.23 -20.67 -6.83
CA GLU A 206 -20.37 -20.07 -6.14
C GLU A 206 -20.21 -20.14 -4.60
N GLU A 207 -19.46 -21.12 -4.09
CA GLU A 207 -19.09 -21.22 -2.67
C GLU A 207 -18.07 -20.16 -2.27
N LEU A 208 -17.01 -19.99 -3.09
CA LEU A 208 -16.04 -18.91 -2.94
C LEU A 208 -16.71 -17.53 -3.05
N LEU A 209 -17.71 -17.39 -3.94
CA LEU A 209 -18.48 -16.15 -4.08
C LEU A 209 -19.31 -15.87 -2.82
N TRP A 210 -20.04 -16.86 -2.29
CA TRP A 210 -20.83 -16.70 -1.06
C TRP A 210 -19.97 -16.22 0.12
N ALA A 211 -18.79 -16.83 0.32
CA ALA A 211 -17.89 -16.43 1.39
C ALA A 211 -17.32 -15.02 1.17
N TRP A 212 -16.90 -14.71 -0.06
CA TRP A 212 -16.31 -13.43 -0.43
C TRP A 212 -17.28 -12.25 -0.33
N GLU A 213 -18.52 -12.44 -0.80
CA GLU A 213 -19.58 -11.44 -0.78
C GLU A 213 -20.14 -11.29 0.63
N GLY A 214 -20.49 -12.41 1.28
CA GLY A 214 -21.02 -12.43 2.64
C GLY A 214 -20.11 -11.76 3.66
N TRP A 215 -18.78 -11.91 3.55
CA TRP A 215 -17.84 -11.22 4.44
C TRP A 215 -17.87 -9.68 4.26
N ARG A 216 -17.98 -9.21 3.02
CA ARG A 216 -18.06 -7.77 2.70
C ARG A 216 -19.40 -7.16 3.12
N ASP A 217 -20.47 -7.91 2.92
CA ASP A 217 -21.83 -7.52 3.29
C ASP A 217 -22.03 -7.47 4.81
N LYS A 218 -21.35 -8.36 5.57
CA LYS A 218 -21.39 -8.35 7.04
C LYS A 218 -20.42 -7.35 7.68
N VAL A 219 -19.19 -7.23 7.19
CA VAL A 219 -18.16 -6.40 7.83
C VAL A 219 -17.98 -5.06 7.15
N GLY A 220 -17.71 -5.04 5.84
CA GLY A 220 -17.48 -3.80 5.10
C GLY A 220 -18.62 -2.79 5.30
N ARG A 221 -19.86 -3.23 5.06
CA ARG A 221 -21.07 -2.41 5.26
C ARG A 221 -21.30 -1.98 6.71
N ALA A 222 -20.78 -2.72 7.69
CA ALA A 222 -20.88 -2.39 9.11
C ALA A 222 -19.78 -1.42 9.60
N ILE A 223 -18.63 -1.36 8.93
CA ILE A 223 -17.57 -0.37 9.20
C ILE A 223 -17.90 1.00 8.59
N LEU A 224 -18.62 1.04 7.46
CA LEU A 224 -18.93 2.28 6.72
C LEU A 224 -19.52 3.43 7.57
N PRO A 225 -20.43 3.23 8.55
CA PRO A 225 -20.97 4.33 9.36
C PRO A 225 -19.93 5.03 10.24
N PHE A 226 -18.88 4.32 10.66
CA PHE A 226 -17.82 4.84 11.53
C PHE A 226 -16.73 5.58 10.74
N PHE A 227 -16.41 5.08 9.55
CA PHE A 227 -15.18 5.45 8.83
C PHE A 227 -15.05 6.94 8.47
N PRO A 228 -16.10 7.66 8.01
CA PRO A 228 -15.99 9.10 7.73
C PRO A 228 -15.62 9.94 8.98
N LYS A 229 -16.15 9.57 10.16
CA LYS A 229 -15.84 10.29 11.41
C LYS A 229 -14.46 9.93 11.96
N TYR A 230 -14.01 8.70 11.74
CA TYR A 230 -12.60 8.32 11.95
C TYR A 230 -11.67 9.19 11.09
N VAL A 231 -11.93 9.32 9.78
CA VAL A 231 -11.11 10.15 8.85
C VAL A 231 -11.07 11.62 9.30
N GLU A 232 -12.23 12.20 9.64
CA GLU A 232 -12.32 13.59 10.13
C GLU A 232 -11.45 13.83 11.38
N LEU A 233 -11.59 12.97 12.40
CA LEU A 233 -10.87 13.09 13.67
C LEU A 233 -9.37 12.77 13.52
N SER A 234 -9.02 11.79 12.67
CA SER A 234 -7.63 11.42 12.38
C SER A 234 -6.88 12.56 11.68
N ASN A 235 -7.49 13.16 10.65
CA ASN A 235 -6.90 14.30 9.95
C ASN A 235 -6.76 15.52 10.87
N LYS A 236 -7.75 15.76 11.75
CA LYS A 236 -7.65 16.82 12.77
C LYS A 236 -6.50 16.59 13.74
N ALA A 237 -6.26 15.35 14.17
CA ALA A 237 -5.11 15.00 15.01
C ALA A 237 -3.77 15.25 14.29
N ALA A 238 -3.66 14.87 13.02
CA ALA A 238 -2.47 15.11 12.20
C ALA A 238 -2.19 16.61 12.01
N GLN A 239 -3.23 17.41 11.74
CA GLN A 239 -3.14 18.86 11.57
C GLN A 239 -2.73 19.58 12.86
N LEU A 240 -3.19 19.13 14.03
CA LEU A 240 -2.76 19.66 15.34
C LEU A 240 -1.30 19.32 15.70
N ASN A 241 -0.66 18.42 14.94
CA ASN A 241 0.78 18.13 15.03
C ASN A 241 1.60 18.68 13.84
N GLY A 242 0.97 19.41 12.91
CA GLY A 242 1.65 20.15 11.84
C GLY A 242 1.76 19.42 10.49
N TYR A 243 1.15 18.24 10.35
CA TYR A 243 1.00 17.57 9.05
C TYR A 243 -0.22 18.09 8.29
N LYS A 244 -0.30 17.82 6.98
CA LYS A 244 -1.48 18.17 6.16
C LYS A 244 -2.70 17.32 6.51
N ASP A 245 -2.47 16.02 6.69
CA ASP A 245 -3.46 14.96 6.78
C ASP A 245 -2.84 13.70 7.43
N THR A 246 -3.66 12.67 7.69
CA THR A 246 -3.20 11.42 8.33
C THR A 246 -2.17 10.67 7.47
N GLY A 247 -2.29 10.70 6.13
CA GLY A 247 -1.33 10.08 5.23
C GLY A 247 0.03 10.79 5.27
N ASP A 248 0.03 12.12 5.34
CA ASP A 248 1.25 12.95 5.49
C ASP A 248 1.99 12.61 6.79
N SER A 249 1.27 12.43 7.90
CA SER A 249 1.80 11.92 9.17
C SER A 249 2.37 10.49 9.04
N TRP A 250 1.63 9.56 8.42
CA TRP A 250 2.08 8.18 8.25
C TRP A 250 3.32 8.06 7.35
N ARG A 251 3.41 8.85 6.27
CA ARG A 251 4.57 8.91 5.37
C ARG A 251 5.78 9.55 6.05
N ALA A 252 5.58 10.50 6.98
CA ALA A 252 6.67 11.14 7.71
C ALA A 252 7.52 10.16 8.54
N MET A 253 6.94 9.04 8.99
CA MET A 253 7.69 7.94 9.64
C MET A 253 8.83 7.38 8.76
N TYR A 254 8.72 7.49 7.43
CA TYR A 254 9.76 7.01 6.51
C TYR A 254 10.92 8.00 6.35
N GLU A 255 10.80 9.22 6.88
CA GLU A 255 11.76 10.33 6.74
C GLU A 255 12.26 10.58 5.29
N THR A 256 11.43 10.21 4.31
CA THR A 256 11.78 10.16 2.88
C THR A 256 10.82 11.03 2.07
N PRO A 257 11.21 12.25 1.63
CA PRO A 257 10.32 13.15 0.89
C PRO A 257 9.84 12.62 -0.47
N THR A 258 10.53 11.62 -1.03
CA THR A 258 10.25 11.01 -2.35
C THR A 258 9.42 9.73 -2.29
N LEU A 259 8.94 9.34 -1.09
CA LEU A 259 8.40 8.00 -0.81
C LEU A 259 7.40 7.44 -1.83
N GLU A 260 6.42 8.25 -2.23
CA GLU A 260 5.39 7.85 -3.21
C GLU A 260 5.96 7.60 -4.60
N HIS A 261 6.93 8.42 -5.02
CA HIS A 261 7.64 8.22 -6.28
C HIS A 261 8.54 6.99 -6.21
N ASP A 262 9.25 6.78 -5.10
CA ASP A 262 10.13 5.63 -4.92
C ASP A 262 9.33 4.31 -4.92
N LEU A 263 8.14 4.30 -4.30
CA LEU A 263 7.18 3.19 -4.35
C LEU A 263 6.68 2.90 -5.77
N GLU A 264 6.25 3.93 -6.50
CA GLU A 264 5.81 3.78 -7.89
C GLU A 264 6.94 3.20 -8.75
N GLN A 265 8.18 3.71 -8.60
CA GLN A 265 9.33 3.18 -9.34
C GLN A 265 9.65 1.72 -8.98
N LEU A 266 9.52 1.31 -7.71
CA LEU A 266 9.68 -0.08 -7.29
C LEU A 266 8.58 -0.98 -7.86
N PHE A 267 7.32 -0.53 -7.88
CA PHE A 267 6.23 -1.26 -8.51
C PHE A 267 6.45 -1.44 -10.02
N GLN A 268 6.82 -0.38 -10.74
CA GLN A 268 7.09 -0.44 -12.18
C GLN A 268 8.28 -1.37 -12.52
N GLN A 269 9.30 -1.44 -11.66
CA GLN A 269 10.41 -2.41 -11.81
C GLN A 269 9.96 -3.87 -11.66
N LEU A 270 8.95 -4.15 -10.83
CA LEU A 270 8.39 -5.49 -10.59
C LEU A 270 7.27 -5.87 -11.58
N GLN A 271 6.69 -4.88 -12.28
CA GLN A 271 5.59 -5.08 -13.22
C GLN A 271 5.85 -6.18 -14.28
N PRO A 272 7.03 -6.34 -14.91
CA PRO A 272 7.27 -7.39 -15.89
C PRO A 272 7.10 -8.81 -15.32
N LEU A 273 7.44 -9.01 -14.05
CA LEU A 273 7.25 -10.28 -13.34
C LEU A 273 5.78 -10.47 -12.94
N TYR A 274 5.15 -9.43 -12.38
CA TYR A 274 3.74 -9.49 -11.98
C TYR A 274 2.79 -9.76 -13.16
N LEU A 275 2.97 -9.08 -14.30
CA LEU A 275 2.12 -9.27 -15.48
C LEU A 275 2.25 -10.67 -16.09
N ASN A 276 3.46 -11.25 -16.07
CA ASN A 276 3.69 -12.62 -16.52
C ASN A 276 3.05 -13.66 -15.57
N LEU A 277 3.16 -13.45 -14.26
CA LEU A 277 2.51 -14.31 -13.26
C LEU A 277 0.97 -14.21 -13.35
N HIS A 278 0.43 -12.99 -13.50
CA HIS A 278 -1.00 -12.74 -13.68
C HIS A 278 -1.57 -13.46 -14.91
N ALA A 279 -0.93 -13.35 -16.07
CA ALA A 279 -1.36 -14.01 -17.29
C ALA A 279 -1.36 -15.54 -17.16
N TYR A 280 -0.30 -16.12 -16.60
CA TYR A 280 -0.19 -17.56 -16.36
C TYR A 280 -1.27 -18.08 -15.39
N VAL A 281 -1.47 -17.39 -14.26
CA VAL A 281 -2.52 -17.72 -13.28
C VAL A 281 -3.91 -17.59 -13.91
N ARG A 282 -4.16 -16.55 -14.71
CA ARG A 282 -5.43 -16.36 -15.43
C ARG A 282 -5.72 -17.49 -16.41
N ARG A 283 -4.71 -17.99 -17.14
CA ARG A 283 -4.85 -19.18 -18.01
C ARG A 283 -5.20 -20.44 -17.23
N ALA A 284 -4.57 -20.64 -16.07
CA ALA A 284 -4.86 -21.78 -15.20
C ALA A 284 -6.27 -21.70 -14.57
N LEU A 285 -6.70 -20.51 -14.14
CA LEU A 285 -8.06 -20.28 -13.67
C LEU A 285 -9.10 -20.48 -14.78
N HIS A 286 -8.83 -20.05 -16.01
CA HIS A 286 -9.68 -20.33 -17.18
C HIS A 286 -9.81 -21.84 -17.44
N ARG A 287 -8.73 -22.61 -17.28
CA ARG A 287 -8.74 -24.09 -17.42
C ARG A 287 -9.63 -24.77 -16.37
N HIS A 288 -9.73 -24.22 -15.16
CA HIS A 288 -10.53 -24.81 -14.07
C HIS A 288 -11.98 -24.29 -14.02
N TYR A 289 -12.18 -22.97 -14.06
CA TYR A 289 -13.50 -22.32 -13.90
C TYR A 289 -14.23 -22.06 -15.23
N GLY A 290 -13.56 -22.27 -16.37
CA GLY A 290 -14.15 -22.19 -17.71
C GLY A 290 -14.22 -20.77 -18.32
N PRO A 291 -14.46 -20.70 -19.65
CA PRO A 291 -14.44 -19.45 -20.42
C PRO A 291 -15.56 -18.46 -20.03
N GLU A 292 -16.70 -18.97 -19.53
CA GLU A 292 -17.81 -18.12 -19.07
C GLU A 292 -17.45 -17.30 -17.83
N ARG A 293 -16.45 -17.74 -17.06
CA ARG A 293 -16.08 -17.18 -15.75
C ARG A 293 -14.74 -16.45 -15.74
N ILE A 294 -13.90 -16.63 -16.77
CA ILE A 294 -12.58 -16.01 -16.89
C ILE A 294 -12.35 -15.52 -18.33
N ASN A 295 -12.12 -14.23 -18.52
CA ASN A 295 -11.66 -13.67 -19.79
C ASN A 295 -10.12 -13.68 -19.86
N LEU A 296 -9.54 -14.32 -20.87
CA LEU A 296 -8.08 -14.43 -21.07
C LEU A 296 -7.37 -13.09 -21.37
N GLU A 297 -8.12 -12.04 -21.70
CA GLU A 297 -7.62 -10.67 -21.91
C GLU A 297 -8.18 -9.66 -20.89
N GLY A 298 -8.94 -10.14 -19.90
CA GLY A 298 -9.60 -9.32 -18.87
C GLY A 298 -8.96 -9.44 -17.48
N PRO A 299 -9.48 -8.69 -16.48
CA PRO A 299 -9.10 -8.84 -15.09
C PRO A 299 -9.56 -10.19 -14.49
N ILE A 300 -8.91 -10.64 -13.41
CA ILE A 300 -9.29 -11.88 -12.71
C ILE A 300 -10.38 -11.58 -11.65
N PRO A 301 -11.44 -12.41 -11.52
CA PRO A 301 -12.43 -12.26 -10.45
C PRO A 301 -11.81 -12.44 -9.05
N ALA A 302 -11.94 -11.42 -8.21
CA ALA A 302 -11.19 -11.24 -6.94
C ALA A 302 -11.47 -12.24 -5.79
N HIS A 303 -12.15 -13.35 -6.07
CA HIS A 303 -12.52 -14.41 -5.11
C HIS A 303 -11.89 -15.78 -5.44
N LEU A 304 -11.25 -15.92 -6.61
CA LEU A 304 -10.71 -17.20 -7.12
C LEU A 304 -9.23 -17.43 -6.81
N LEU A 305 -8.68 -16.70 -5.84
CA LEU A 305 -7.23 -16.53 -5.63
C LEU A 305 -6.78 -16.98 -4.23
N GLY A 306 -7.45 -17.98 -3.64
CA GLY A 306 -6.99 -18.68 -2.42
C GLY A 306 -7.05 -17.87 -1.12
N ASN A 307 -7.55 -16.63 -1.17
CA ASN A 307 -7.48 -15.67 -0.07
C ASN A 307 -8.66 -14.68 -0.14
N MET A 308 -9.20 -14.29 1.02
CA MET A 308 -10.37 -13.39 1.15
C MET A 308 -10.20 -12.04 0.43
N TRP A 309 -8.98 -11.53 0.28
CA TRP A 309 -8.67 -10.26 -0.38
C TRP A 309 -7.89 -10.42 -1.68
N ALA A 310 -7.48 -11.64 -2.06
CA ALA A 310 -6.52 -11.89 -3.14
C ALA A 310 -5.21 -11.08 -2.99
N GLN A 311 -4.72 -10.94 -1.75
CA GLN A 311 -3.41 -10.33 -1.46
C GLN A 311 -2.25 -11.29 -1.77
N THR A 312 -2.45 -12.56 -1.45
CA THR A 312 -1.55 -13.69 -1.68
C THR A 312 -2.36 -14.79 -2.34
N TRP A 313 -1.77 -15.47 -3.32
CA TRP A 313 -2.43 -16.43 -4.22
C TRP A 313 -1.86 -17.85 -4.06
N SER A 314 -0.94 -18.08 -3.15
CA SER A 314 -0.21 -19.34 -3.04
C SER A 314 -1.07 -20.53 -2.55
N ASN A 315 -2.30 -20.24 -2.11
CA ASN A 315 -3.32 -21.23 -1.75
C ASN A 315 -4.12 -21.76 -2.94
N ILE A 316 -3.88 -21.30 -4.18
CA ILE A 316 -4.32 -21.97 -5.43
C ILE A 316 -3.17 -22.67 -6.17
N TYR A 317 -2.07 -22.97 -5.47
CA TYR A 317 -0.87 -23.60 -6.06
C TYR A 317 -1.16 -24.93 -6.79
N ASP A 318 -2.12 -25.71 -6.30
CA ASP A 318 -2.64 -26.93 -6.94
C ASP A 318 -3.22 -26.70 -8.35
N LEU A 319 -3.80 -25.53 -8.61
CA LEU A 319 -4.33 -25.17 -9.94
C LEU A 319 -3.23 -24.71 -10.90
N VAL A 320 -2.12 -24.18 -10.36
CA VAL A 320 -1.10 -23.40 -11.09
C VAL A 320 0.31 -24.00 -10.99
N VAL A 321 0.45 -25.24 -10.52
CA VAL A 321 1.74 -25.93 -10.38
C VAL A 321 2.43 -26.12 -11.75
N PRO A 322 3.65 -25.56 -11.95
CA PRO A 322 4.39 -25.65 -13.22
C PRO A 322 4.65 -27.08 -13.69
N PHE A 323 5.09 -27.94 -12.77
CA PHE A 323 5.44 -29.34 -13.01
C PHE A 323 4.70 -30.26 -12.03
N PRO A 324 3.49 -30.77 -12.40
CA PRO A 324 2.70 -31.66 -11.55
C PRO A 324 3.37 -33.02 -11.28
N SER A 325 4.43 -33.35 -12.03
CA SER A 325 5.28 -34.53 -11.92
C SER A 325 6.22 -34.52 -10.70
N ALA A 326 6.62 -33.33 -10.24
CA ALA A 326 7.62 -33.19 -9.19
C ALA A 326 7.02 -33.40 -7.78
N PRO A 327 7.83 -33.80 -6.78
CA PRO A 327 7.36 -33.97 -5.40
C PRO A 327 6.73 -32.69 -4.84
N LYS A 328 5.61 -32.86 -4.11
CA LYS A 328 4.97 -31.77 -3.35
C LYS A 328 5.93 -31.22 -2.29
N MET A 329 5.86 -29.91 -2.08
CA MET A 329 6.69 -29.20 -1.10
C MET A 329 6.00 -29.01 0.28
N ASP A 330 4.68 -29.22 0.36
CA ASP A 330 3.91 -28.98 1.59
C ASP A 330 4.28 -29.96 2.72
N ALA A 331 4.86 -29.40 3.78
CA ALA A 331 5.27 -30.14 4.98
C ALA A 331 4.10 -30.55 5.90
N THR A 332 2.88 -30.06 5.68
CA THR A 332 1.75 -30.20 6.62
C THR A 332 1.42 -31.66 6.96
N GLU A 333 1.39 -32.55 5.96
CA GLU A 333 1.18 -33.99 6.20
C GLU A 333 2.30 -34.60 7.07
N ALA A 334 3.55 -34.17 6.88
CA ALA A 334 4.70 -34.62 7.66
C ALA A 334 4.67 -34.09 9.10
N MET A 335 4.29 -32.82 9.30
CA MET A 335 4.13 -32.19 10.61
C MET A 335 3.06 -32.93 11.45
N ILE A 336 1.87 -33.15 10.87
CA ILE A 336 0.77 -33.85 11.53
C ILE A 336 1.16 -35.30 11.86
N LYS A 337 1.76 -36.03 10.91
CA LYS A 337 2.21 -37.41 11.09
C LYS A 337 3.32 -37.56 12.14
N GLN A 338 4.14 -36.53 12.35
CA GLN A 338 5.19 -36.49 13.38
C GLN A 338 4.72 -35.90 14.72
N GLY A 339 3.41 -35.61 14.89
CA GLY A 339 2.88 -35.11 16.15
C GLY A 339 3.37 -33.70 16.51
N TRP A 340 3.57 -32.83 15.52
CA TRP A 340 3.88 -31.43 15.77
C TRP A 340 2.73 -30.71 16.50
N THR A 341 3.08 -29.68 17.26
CA THR A 341 2.16 -28.83 18.03
C THR A 341 2.53 -27.37 17.82
N PRO A 342 1.62 -26.41 18.09
CA PRO A 342 1.96 -24.99 18.07
C PRO A 342 3.21 -24.67 18.88
N LYS A 343 3.29 -25.16 20.13
CA LYS A 343 4.47 -24.98 20.99
C LYS A 343 5.76 -25.48 20.31
N ARG A 344 5.75 -26.65 19.67
CA ARG A 344 6.92 -27.15 18.92
C ARG A 344 7.29 -26.21 17.77
N MET A 345 6.34 -25.66 17.03
CA MET A 345 6.62 -24.74 15.92
C MET A 345 7.38 -23.49 16.39
N PHE A 346 7.04 -22.96 17.58
CA PHE A 346 7.80 -21.88 18.22
C PHE A 346 9.16 -22.34 18.76
N GLU A 347 9.28 -23.57 19.28
CA GLU A 347 10.56 -24.12 19.78
C GLU A 347 11.56 -24.34 18.65
N GLU A 348 11.12 -24.85 17.50
CA GLU A 348 11.98 -25.03 16.32
C GLU A 348 12.38 -23.66 15.71
N ALA A 349 11.54 -22.62 15.88
CA ALA A 349 11.92 -21.25 15.57
C ALA A 349 12.99 -20.71 16.54
N ASP A 350 12.82 -20.83 17.86
CA ASP A 350 13.85 -20.41 18.84
C ASP A 350 15.18 -21.14 18.61
N ASN A 351 15.13 -22.44 18.24
CA ASN A 351 16.29 -23.22 17.78
C ASN A 351 16.93 -22.61 16.51
N PHE A 352 16.14 -22.22 15.51
CA PHE A 352 16.66 -21.58 14.29
C PHE A 352 17.33 -20.23 14.60
N PHE A 353 16.68 -19.34 15.35
CA PHE A 353 17.23 -18.04 15.75
C PHE A 353 18.54 -18.20 16.54
N THR A 354 18.57 -19.09 17.55
CA THR A 354 19.78 -19.35 18.33
C THR A 354 20.90 -20.03 17.54
N SER A 355 20.57 -20.84 16.52
CA SER A 355 21.58 -21.43 15.62
C SER A 355 22.35 -20.39 14.80
N LEU A 356 21.74 -19.23 14.53
CA LEU A 356 22.37 -18.07 13.90
C LEU A 356 23.20 -17.22 14.88
N GLY A 357 23.31 -17.63 16.15
CA GLY A 357 23.96 -16.87 17.21
C GLY A 357 23.13 -15.71 17.77
N LEU A 358 21.80 -15.71 17.52
CA LEU A 358 20.89 -14.70 18.05
C LEU A 358 20.38 -15.10 19.46
N LEU A 359 19.41 -14.35 20.00
CA LEU A 359 19.00 -14.47 21.40
C LEU A 359 17.84 -15.46 21.55
N ALA A 360 17.95 -16.41 22.49
CA ALA A 360 16.82 -17.25 22.89
C ALA A 360 15.74 -16.41 23.58
N VAL A 361 14.46 -16.69 23.30
CA VAL A 361 13.34 -15.99 23.95
C VAL A 361 13.26 -16.31 25.46
N PRO A 362 12.90 -15.33 26.32
CA PRO A 362 12.97 -15.51 27.77
C PRO A 362 11.94 -16.51 28.29
N PRO A 363 12.17 -17.17 29.45
CA PRO A 363 11.19 -18.07 30.08
C PRO A 363 9.80 -17.46 30.34
N GLU A 364 9.70 -16.13 30.38
CA GLU A 364 8.43 -15.39 30.52
C GLU A 364 7.58 -15.41 29.24
N PHE A 365 8.22 -15.40 28.05
CA PHE A 365 7.54 -15.53 26.75
C PHE A 365 6.71 -16.81 26.68
N TRP A 366 7.33 -17.95 27.01
CA TRP A 366 6.69 -19.28 27.02
C TRP A 366 5.55 -19.40 28.03
N LYS A 367 5.57 -18.58 29.08
CA LYS A 367 4.57 -18.60 30.17
C LYS A 367 3.36 -17.70 29.87
N LYS A 368 3.54 -16.62 29.11
CA LYS A 368 2.51 -15.58 28.91
C LYS A 368 1.94 -15.48 27.49
N SER A 369 2.62 -16.02 26.48
CA SER A 369 2.16 -15.96 25.08
C SER A 369 0.91 -16.80 24.84
N MET A 370 0.05 -16.34 23.91
CA MET A 370 -1.12 -17.09 23.44
C MET A 370 -0.75 -17.74 22.11
N LEU A 371 -0.15 -18.93 22.18
CA LEU A 371 0.41 -19.63 21.01
C LEU A 371 -0.63 -20.50 20.26
N GLU A 372 -1.86 -20.61 20.76
CA GLU A 372 -2.98 -21.34 20.14
C GLU A 372 -4.34 -20.73 20.56
N LYS A 373 -5.43 -21.01 19.82
CA LYS A 373 -6.78 -20.46 20.11
C LYS A 373 -7.34 -21.09 21.39
N PRO A 374 -7.70 -20.32 22.44
CA PRO A 374 -8.23 -20.89 23.69
C PRO A 374 -9.52 -21.69 23.47
N THR A 375 -9.62 -22.87 24.13
CA THR A 375 -10.79 -23.76 24.06
C THR A 375 -11.77 -23.56 25.22
N ASP A 376 -11.61 -22.50 26.01
CA ASP A 376 -12.42 -22.20 27.21
C ASP A 376 -13.62 -21.26 26.94
N GLY A 377 -13.88 -20.96 25.66
CA GLY A 377 -15.02 -20.16 25.21
C GLY A 377 -14.79 -18.66 25.19
N ARG A 378 -13.57 -18.17 25.45
CA ARG A 378 -13.22 -16.75 25.30
C ARG A 378 -13.15 -16.33 23.83
N GLU A 379 -13.66 -15.13 23.55
CA GLU A 379 -13.42 -14.43 22.28
C GLU A 379 -12.04 -13.75 22.32
N VAL A 380 -11.29 -13.84 21.21
CA VAL A 380 -9.91 -13.33 21.08
C VAL A 380 -9.67 -12.77 19.68
N VAL A 381 -8.73 -11.84 19.55
CA VAL A 381 -8.23 -11.38 18.24
C VAL A 381 -7.23 -12.42 17.73
N CYS A 382 -7.64 -13.28 16.81
CA CYS A 382 -6.80 -14.41 16.35
C CYS A 382 -5.63 -14.03 15.45
N HIS A 383 -5.74 -12.93 14.71
CA HIS A 383 -4.73 -12.44 13.77
C HIS A 383 -3.36 -12.30 14.46
N ALA A 384 -2.31 -12.89 13.88
CA ALA A 384 -0.99 -12.98 14.50
C ALA A 384 -0.43 -11.60 14.88
N SER A 385 0.24 -11.51 16.05
CA SER A 385 1.02 -10.35 16.44
C SER A 385 1.97 -10.62 17.61
N ALA A 386 3.16 -10.01 17.53
CA ALA A 386 4.16 -9.91 18.58
C ALA A 386 4.06 -8.60 19.38
N TRP A 387 4.41 -8.65 20.67
CA TRP A 387 4.19 -7.57 21.64
C TRP A 387 5.43 -7.34 22.53
N ASP A 388 5.94 -6.10 22.57
CA ASP A 388 6.86 -5.59 23.60
C ASP A 388 6.03 -4.92 24.72
N PHE A 389 6.31 -5.26 25.97
CA PHE A 389 5.66 -4.68 27.15
C PHE A 389 6.48 -3.54 27.77
N TYR A 390 7.50 -3.03 27.08
CA TYR A 390 8.32 -1.86 27.40
C TYR A 390 9.10 -1.91 28.72
N ASN A 391 9.09 -3.05 29.41
CA ASN A 391 9.85 -3.31 30.62
C ASN A 391 11.19 -4.05 30.37
N SER A 392 11.53 -4.28 29.09
CA SER A 392 12.78 -4.88 28.62
C SER A 392 12.98 -6.36 29.00
N LYS A 393 11.90 -7.08 29.34
CA LYS A 393 11.92 -8.49 29.78
C LYS A 393 10.76 -9.32 29.25
N ASP A 394 9.57 -8.73 29.24
CA ASP A 394 8.31 -9.38 28.90
C ASP A 394 7.98 -9.09 27.43
N PHE A 395 8.06 -10.14 26.62
CA PHE A 395 7.76 -10.14 25.20
C PHE A 395 6.82 -11.32 24.93
N ARG A 396 5.79 -11.16 24.10
CA ARG A 396 4.75 -12.19 23.87
C ARG A 396 4.34 -12.27 22.42
N ILE A 397 3.85 -13.43 21.98
CA ILE A 397 3.15 -13.61 20.70
C ILE A 397 1.70 -14.07 20.95
N LYS A 398 0.78 -13.57 20.13
CA LYS A 398 -0.65 -13.89 20.14
C LYS A 398 -1.08 -14.37 18.74
N GLN A 399 -1.05 -15.69 18.51
CA GLN A 399 -1.38 -16.34 17.24
C GLN A 399 -2.34 -17.51 17.50
N CYS A 400 -3.45 -17.60 16.76
CA CYS A 400 -4.34 -18.77 16.79
C CYS A 400 -3.79 -19.94 15.96
N THR A 401 -2.56 -20.36 16.28
CA THR A 401 -1.71 -21.23 15.46
C THR A 401 -2.34 -22.57 15.11
N THR A 402 -2.27 -22.96 13.84
CA THR A 402 -2.66 -24.28 13.35
C THR A 402 -1.43 -25.09 12.92
N VAL A 403 -1.42 -26.41 13.10
CA VAL A 403 -0.28 -27.27 12.71
C VAL A 403 -0.26 -27.48 11.19
N ASN A 404 0.36 -26.55 10.46
CA ASN A 404 0.56 -26.58 9.02
C ASN A 404 1.81 -25.76 8.60
N MET A 405 2.18 -25.83 7.32
CA MET A 405 3.36 -25.14 6.78
C MET A 405 3.21 -23.60 6.66
N GLU A 406 2.01 -23.07 6.44
CA GLU A 406 1.75 -21.61 6.38
C GLU A 406 1.97 -20.98 7.77
N ASP A 407 1.35 -21.55 8.80
CA ASP A 407 1.53 -21.15 10.20
C ASP A 407 2.98 -21.31 10.68
N LEU A 408 3.73 -22.32 10.19
CA LEU A 408 5.17 -22.47 10.53
C LEU A 408 5.99 -21.27 10.03
N VAL A 409 5.67 -20.75 8.85
CA VAL A 409 6.30 -19.54 8.28
C VAL A 409 5.87 -18.29 9.06
N VAL A 410 4.59 -18.18 9.46
CA VAL A 410 4.08 -17.09 10.32
C VAL A 410 4.75 -17.10 11.69
N THR A 411 4.90 -18.26 12.33
CA THR A 411 5.58 -18.41 13.62
C THR A 411 7.02 -17.89 13.57
N HIS A 412 7.77 -18.15 12.49
CA HIS A 412 9.12 -17.59 12.32
C HIS A 412 9.12 -16.09 12.04
N HIS A 413 8.10 -15.58 11.33
CA HIS A 413 7.91 -14.15 11.13
C HIS A 413 7.69 -13.41 12.46
N GLU A 414 6.75 -13.89 13.29
CA GLU A 414 6.44 -13.30 14.60
C GLU A 414 7.62 -13.39 15.59
N MET A 415 8.37 -14.49 15.57
CA MET A 415 9.61 -14.64 16.35
C MET A 415 10.70 -13.64 15.90
N GLY A 416 10.66 -13.19 14.64
CA GLY A 416 11.54 -12.11 14.15
C GLY A 416 11.27 -10.76 14.79
N HIS A 417 10.00 -10.40 15.03
CA HIS A 417 9.64 -9.21 15.80
C HIS A 417 10.14 -9.32 17.25
N VAL A 418 9.92 -10.48 17.90
CA VAL A 418 10.41 -10.73 19.27
C VAL A 418 11.94 -10.67 19.35
N GLN A 419 12.64 -11.21 18.36
CA GLN A 419 14.09 -11.06 18.26
C GLN A 419 14.51 -9.59 18.13
N TYR A 420 13.78 -8.79 17.36
CA TYR A 420 14.06 -7.36 17.21
C TYR A 420 13.82 -6.59 18.52
N PHE A 421 12.73 -6.89 19.25
CA PHE A 421 12.48 -6.36 20.60
C PHE A 421 13.66 -6.62 21.54
N MET A 422 14.13 -7.87 21.60
CA MET A 422 15.23 -8.27 22.48
C MET A 422 16.57 -7.59 22.14
N GLN A 423 16.80 -7.20 20.88
CA GLN A 423 18.04 -6.52 20.46
C GLN A 423 18.04 -5.03 20.81
N TYR A 424 16.89 -4.33 20.69
CA TYR A 424 16.81 -2.90 21.03
C TYR A 424 16.34 -2.59 22.46
N LYS A 425 16.10 -3.61 23.29
CA LYS A 425 15.53 -3.49 24.65
C LYS A 425 16.27 -2.56 25.62
N ASP A 426 17.51 -2.18 25.34
CA ASP A 426 18.32 -1.30 26.19
C ASP A 426 18.37 0.16 25.67
N LEU A 427 17.69 0.46 24.54
CA LEU A 427 17.49 1.83 24.07
C LEU A 427 16.37 2.54 24.87
N PRO A 428 16.35 3.89 24.88
CA PRO A 428 15.18 4.65 25.31
C PRO A 428 13.92 4.26 24.52
N VAL A 429 12.74 4.21 25.14
CA VAL A 429 11.52 3.66 24.51
C VAL A 429 11.10 4.39 23.23
N ALA A 430 11.39 5.69 23.12
CA ALA A 430 11.18 6.48 21.90
C ALA A 430 12.02 6.01 20.68
N LEU A 431 12.99 5.11 20.87
CA LEU A 431 13.86 4.56 19.83
C LEU A 431 13.68 3.04 19.61
N ARG A 432 12.71 2.40 20.28
CA ARG A 432 12.43 0.95 20.21
C ARG A 432 11.47 0.61 19.04
N GLU A 433 11.90 0.88 17.81
CA GLU A 433 11.05 0.80 16.60
C GLU A 433 11.83 0.38 15.33
N GLY A 434 11.21 0.49 14.14
CA GLY A 434 11.89 0.57 12.83
C GLY A 434 11.87 2.01 12.23
N ALA A 435 12.79 2.34 11.30
CA ALA A 435 12.91 3.51 10.39
C ALA A 435 11.57 4.13 10.08
N ASN A 436 11.09 3.69 8.93
CA ASN A 436 9.71 3.33 8.85
C ASN A 436 9.38 2.12 9.74
N PRO A 437 8.10 1.81 9.97
CA PRO A 437 7.65 0.59 10.66
C PRO A 437 8.07 -0.77 10.04
N GLY A 438 9.06 -0.83 9.15
CA GLY A 438 9.30 -1.94 8.25
C GLY A 438 10.36 -2.98 8.65
N PHE A 439 11.47 -2.68 9.36
CA PHE A 439 12.48 -3.75 9.60
C PHE A 439 11.96 -4.81 10.56
N HIS A 440 11.01 -4.44 11.40
CA HIS A 440 10.06 -5.36 12.01
C HIS A 440 9.63 -6.45 11.01
N GLU A 441 8.89 -6.02 10.00
CA GLU A 441 8.31 -6.88 8.96
C GLU A 441 9.37 -7.63 8.13
N ALA A 442 10.60 -7.11 7.98
CA ALA A 442 11.68 -7.79 7.23
C ALA A 442 12.46 -8.80 8.06
N ILE A 443 12.77 -8.52 9.32
CA ILE A 443 13.55 -9.45 10.14
C ILE A 443 12.77 -10.74 10.36
N GLY A 444 11.44 -10.66 10.49
CA GLY A 444 10.56 -11.83 10.38
C GLY A 444 10.65 -12.52 9.01
N ASP A 445 10.39 -11.81 7.92
CA ASP A 445 10.32 -12.40 6.58
C ASP A 445 11.64 -13.00 6.06
N VAL A 446 12.78 -12.34 6.26
CA VAL A 446 14.09 -12.78 5.74
C VAL A 446 14.51 -14.10 6.38
N LEU A 447 14.17 -14.31 7.65
CA LEU A 447 14.42 -15.56 8.36
C LEU A 447 13.38 -16.62 7.97
N ALA A 448 12.10 -16.26 7.85
CA ALA A 448 11.06 -17.15 7.36
C ALA A 448 11.28 -17.62 5.89
N LEU A 449 11.91 -16.81 5.03
CA LEU A 449 12.37 -17.22 3.69
C LEU A 449 13.41 -18.35 3.75
N SER A 450 14.31 -18.33 4.74
CA SER A 450 15.33 -19.36 4.93
C SER A 450 14.71 -20.68 5.42
N VAL A 451 13.74 -20.59 6.33
CA VAL A 451 12.93 -21.71 6.84
C VAL A 451 12.14 -22.39 5.72
N SER A 452 11.66 -21.60 4.76
CA SER A 452 10.90 -22.07 3.61
C SER A 452 11.74 -22.85 2.58
N THR A 453 13.05 -22.99 2.77
CA THR A 453 13.91 -23.72 1.82
C THR A 453 13.78 -25.24 1.95
N PRO A 454 13.78 -26.00 0.84
CA PRO A 454 13.80 -27.47 0.88
C PRO A 454 14.93 -28.06 1.73
N GLN A 455 16.11 -27.42 1.74
CA GLN A 455 17.24 -27.81 2.58
C GLN A 455 16.94 -27.64 4.09
N HIS A 456 16.38 -26.50 4.52
CA HIS A 456 16.00 -26.34 5.91
C HIS A 456 14.92 -27.35 6.32
N LEU A 457 13.86 -27.48 5.51
CA LEU A 457 12.76 -28.43 5.77
C LEU A 457 13.25 -29.88 5.83
N HIS A 458 14.29 -30.26 5.09
CA HIS A 458 14.95 -31.56 5.25
C HIS A 458 15.70 -31.68 6.57
N SER A 459 16.44 -30.64 6.99
CA SER A 459 17.21 -30.65 8.26
C SER A 459 16.32 -30.81 9.50
N ILE A 460 15.09 -30.28 9.49
CA ILE A 460 14.05 -30.49 10.53
C ILE A 460 13.16 -31.71 10.27
N ASN A 461 13.58 -32.62 9.37
CA ASN A 461 12.92 -33.89 9.04
C ASN A 461 11.47 -33.74 8.52
N LEU A 462 11.11 -32.60 7.91
CA LEU A 462 9.82 -32.38 7.27
C LEU A 462 9.80 -32.77 5.78
N LEU A 463 10.95 -32.79 5.11
CA LEU A 463 11.13 -33.38 3.77
C LEU A 463 12.06 -34.60 3.81
N SER A 464 11.81 -35.60 2.97
CA SER A 464 12.57 -36.86 2.89
C SER A 464 13.91 -36.74 2.17
N SER A 465 14.17 -35.61 1.51
CA SER A 465 15.42 -35.24 0.85
C SER A 465 15.53 -33.71 0.79
N GLU A 466 16.73 -33.16 0.66
CA GLU A 466 16.95 -31.71 0.46
C GLU A 466 16.25 -31.11 -0.78
N GLY A 467 15.73 -31.95 -1.67
CA GLY A 467 15.21 -31.51 -2.98
C GLY A 467 16.36 -31.21 -3.95
N GLY A 468 16.00 -30.84 -5.18
CA GLY A 468 16.98 -30.43 -6.19
C GLY A 468 16.61 -30.93 -7.59
N GLY A 469 16.51 -30.00 -8.53
CA GLY A 469 16.21 -30.26 -9.92
C GLY A 469 15.21 -29.25 -10.45
N TYR A 470 15.42 -28.84 -11.70
CA TYR A 470 14.74 -27.71 -12.35
C TYR A 470 13.21 -27.68 -12.17
N GLU A 471 12.54 -28.83 -12.26
CA GLU A 471 11.08 -28.90 -12.04
C GLU A 471 10.68 -28.50 -10.61
N HIS A 472 11.42 -28.96 -9.60
CA HIS A 472 11.19 -28.62 -8.19
C HIS A 472 11.57 -27.17 -7.89
N ASP A 473 12.66 -26.66 -8.47
CA ASP A 473 13.15 -25.31 -8.26
C ASP A 473 12.17 -24.26 -8.83
N ILE A 474 11.64 -24.49 -10.03
CA ILE A 474 10.58 -23.67 -10.63
C ILE A 474 9.25 -23.81 -9.87
N ASN A 475 8.93 -25.02 -9.40
CA ASN A 475 7.76 -25.25 -8.54
C ASN A 475 7.83 -24.46 -7.21
N PHE A 476 9.00 -24.40 -6.57
CA PHE A 476 9.25 -23.59 -5.37
C PHE A 476 9.14 -22.10 -5.67
N LEU A 477 9.87 -21.61 -6.68
CA LEU A 477 9.82 -20.20 -7.06
C LEU A 477 8.40 -19.75 -7.41
N MET A 478 7.59 -20.59 -8.06
CA MET A 478 6.17 -20.31 -8.29
C MET A 478 5.39 -20.16 -6.99
N LYS A 479 5.50 -21.10 -6.03
CA LYS A 479 4.85 -21.00 -4.71
C LYS A 479 5.23 -19.69 -4.01
N MET A 480 6.52 -19.35 -4.02
CA MET A 480 7.04 -18.10 -3.43
C MET A 480 6.58 -16.83 -4.15
N ALA A 481 6.47 -16.86 -5.48
CA ALA A 481 6.01 -15.72 -6.27
C ALA A 481 4.52 -15.43 -6.04
N LEU A 482 3.71 -16.49 -5.94
CA LEU A 482 2.28 -16.40 -5.62
C LEU A 482 2.00 -15.80 -4.25
N ASP A 483 2.97 -15.73 -3.34
CA ASP A 483 2.88 -14.89 -2.13
C ASP A 483 3.54 -13.53 -2.35
N LYS A 484 4.88 -13.53 -2.54
CA LYS A 484 5.69 -12.32 -2.39
C LYS A 484 5.58 -11.35 -3.57
N VAL A 485 5.30 -11.81 -4.79
CA VAL A 485 5.13 -10.92 -5.97
C VAL A 485 3.70 -10.37 -6.03
N THR A 486 2.69 -11.18 -5.73
CA THR A 486 1.27 -10.78 -5.83
C THR A 486 0.87 -9.78 -4.75
N PHE A 487 1.54 -9.83 -3.60
CA PHE A 487 1.30 -8.95 -2.46
C PHE A 487 1.68 -7.49 -2.75
N ILE A 488 2.75 -7.24 -3.51
CA ILE A 488 3.24 -5.87 -3.77
C ILE A 488 2.15 -4.94 -4.32
N PRO A 489 1.47 -5.22 -5.46
CA PRO A 489 0.42 -4.33 -5.96
C PRO A 489 -0.78 -4.20 -5.01
N PHE A 490 -1.08 -5.21 -4.18
CA PHE A 490 -2.09 -5.06 -3.12
C PHE A 490 -1.63 -4.11 -2.02
N SER A 491 -0.41 -4.28 -1.52
CA SER A 491 0.12 -3.48 -0.41
C SER A 491 0.24 -2.00 -0.76
N TYR A 492 0.60 -1.70 -2.01
CA TYR A 492 0.69 -0.35 -2.52
C TYR A 492 -0.69 0.31 -2.67
N LEU A 493 -1.65 -0.38 -3.30
CA LEU A 493 -2.98 0.21 -3.55
C LEU A 493 -3.80 0.44 -2.28
N VAL A 494 -3.57 -0.32 -1.21
CA VAL A 494 -4.26 -0.13 0.08
C VAL A 494 -3.94 1.24 0.67
N ASP A 495 -2.67 1.65 0.64
CA ASP A 495 -2.25 2.94 1.20
C ASP A 495 -2.34 4.08 0.18
N GLU A 496 -2.20 3.87 -1.14
CA GLU A 496 -2.61 4.89 -2.13
C GLU A 496 -4.10 5.25 -1.98
N TRP A 497 -4.97 4.25 -1.78
CA TRP A 497 -6.38 4.51 -1.50
C TRP A 497 -6.57 5.30 -0.20
N ARG A 498 -5.90 4.91 0.89
CA ARG A 498 -6.02 5.64 2.17
C ARG A 498 -5.46 7.05 2.13
N TRP A 499 -4.29 7.26 1.52
CA TRP A 499 -3.71 8.59 1.35
C TRP A 499 -4.65 9.52 0.57
N ARG A 500 -5.23 9.03 -0.53
CA ARG A 500 -6.22 9.76 -1.32
C ARG A 500 -7.56 9.97 -0.59
N VAL A 501 -7.88 9.17 0.43
CA VAL A 501 -9.00 9.44 1.36
C VAL A 501 -8.64 10.50 2.39
N PHE A 502 -7.41 10.48 2.91
CA PHE A 502 -6.94 11.43 3.91
C PHE A 502 -6.69 12.83 3.33
N ASP A 503 -6.17 12.95 2.11
CA ASP A 503 -6.00 14.24 1.42
C ASP A 503 -7.32 14.83 0.85
N GLY A 504 -8.39 14.03 0.80
CA GLY A 504 -9.72 14.41 0.34
C GLY A 504 -10.02 14.16 -1.15
N SER A 505 -9.07 13.58 -1.90
CA SER A 505 -9.27 13.18 -3.31
C SER A 505 -10.30 12.07 -3.52
N ILE A 506 -10.65 11.33 -2.47
CA ILE A 506 -11.70 10.31 -2.42
C ILE A 506 -12.63 10.65 -1.25
N SER A 507 -13.90 10.94 -1.57
CA SER A 507 -14.95 11.21 -0.60
C SER A 507 -15.69 9.94 -0.18
N ASN A 508 -16.53 10.06 0.84
CA ASN A 508 -17.44 8.98 1.26
C ASN A 508 -18.46 8.58 0.17
N GLU A 509 -18.64 9.37 -0.89
CA GLU A 509 -19.50 9.04 -2.03
C GLU A 509 -18.82 8.10 -3.04
N ASN A 510 -17.49 8.10 -3.13
CA ASN A 510 -16.72 7.32 -4.10
C ASN A 510 -15.68 6.35 -3.50
N TYR A 511 -15.62 6.20 -2.16
CA TYR A 511 -14.76 5.23 -1.45
C TYR A 511 -14.62 3.87 -2.14
N ASN A 512 -15.75 3.19 -2.42
CA ASN A 512 -15.72 1.82 -2.91
C ASN A 512 -15.45 1.74 -4.42
N GLN A 513 -15.90 2.74 -5.17
CA GLN A 513 -15.65 2.88 -6.61
C GLN A 513 -14.15 3.08 -6.86
N GLU A 514 -13.50 4.01 -6.14
CA GLU A 514 -12.07 4.27 -6.28
C GLU A 514 -11.20 3.13 -5.74
N TRP A 515 -11.64 2.42 -4.71
CA TRP A 515 -11.01 1.15 -4.31
C TRP A 515 -10.98 0.15 -5.48
N TRP A 516 -12.10 -0.03 -6.20
CA TRP A 516 -12.15 -0.93 -7.35
C TRP A 516 -11.41 -0.39 -8.59
N SER A 517 -11.36 0.93 -8.82
CA SER A 517 -10.48 1.57 -9.81
C SER A 517 -9.02 1.19 -9.55
N LEU A 518 -8.56 1.25 -8.30
CA LEU A 518 -7.18 0.93 -7.92
C LEU A 518 -6.88 -0.58 -7.97
N ARG A 519 -7.82 -1.43 -7.54
CA ARG A 519 -7.75 -2.91 -7.69
C ARG A 519 -7.61 -3.34 -9.14
N LEU A 520 -8.30 -2.66 -10.06
CA LEU A 520 -8.16 -2.87 -11.50
C LEU A 520 -6.84 -2.29 -12.04
N LYS A 521 -6.45 -1.08 -11.64
CA LYS A 521 -5.20 -0.40 -12.06
C LYS A 521 -3.94 -1.21 -11.75
N TYR A 522 -3.83 -1.75 -10.53
CA TYR A 522 -2.58 -2.35 -10.05
C TYR A 522 -2.57 -3.87 -10.07
N GLN A 523 -3.64 -4.51 -9.61
CA GLN A 523 -3.68 -5.98 -9.57
C GLN A 523 -4.35 -6.60 -10.79
N GLY A 524 -5.09 -5.85 -11.60
CA GLY A 524 -5.89 -6.42 -12.68
C GLY A 524 -6.96 -7.37 -12.15
N LEU A 525 -7.65 -6.97 -11.08
CA LEU A 525 -8.73 -7.72 -10.45
C LEU A 525 -10.06 -6.99 -10.58
N CYS A 526 -11.13 -7.72 -10.86
CA CYS A 526 -12.50 -7.22 -10.87
C CYS A 526 -13.32 -7.82 -9.71
N PRO A 527 -14.34 -7.11 -9.20
CA PRO A 527 -15.29 -7.72 -8.29
C PRO A 527 -16.13 -8.76 -9.06
N PRO A 528 -16.44 -9.93 -8.46
CA PRO A 528 -17.25 -10.95 -9.13
C PRO A 528 -18.72 -10.56 -9.26
N VAL A 529 -19.18 -9.66 -8.39
CA VAL A 529 -20.52 -9.05 -8.35
C VAL A 529 -20.39 -7.53 -8.43
N PRO A 530 -21.26 -6.81 -9.16
CA PRO A 530 -21.33 -5.35 -9.09
C PRO A 530 -21.54 -4.87 -7.65
N ARG A 531 -20.91 -3.75 -7.28
CA ARG A 531 -20.99 -3.19 -5.92
C ARG A 531 -21.95 -1.99 -5.90
N SER A 532 -22.64 -1.83 -4.77
CA SER A 532 -23.64 -0.79 -4.52
C SER A 532 -23.06 0.39 -3.74
N GLN A 533 -23.79 1.51 -3.67
CA GLN A 533 -23.38 2.70 -2.92
C GLN A 533 -23.17 2.42 -1.41
N GLY A 534 -23.85 1.41 -0.85
CA GLY A 534 -23.72 1.04 0.55
C GLY A 534 -22.65 -0.03 0.83
N ASP A 535 -21.85 -0.41 -0.16
CA ASP A 535 -20.72 -1.32 0.03
C ASP A 535 -19.44 -0.57 0.40
N PHE A 536 -18.65 -1.15 1.29
CA PHE A 536 -17.36 -0.61 1.72
C PHE A 536 -16.37 -1.75 1.88
N ASP A 537 -15.96 -2.30 0.74
CA ASP A 537 -15.04 -3.43 0.63
C ASP A 537 -13.65 -3.19 1.27
N PRO A 538 -13.11 -1.95 1.39
CA PRO A 538 -11.93 -1.68 2.22
C PRO A 538 -12.12 -2.09 3.69
N GLY A 539 -13.27 -1.77 4.30
CA GLY A 539 -13.56 -2.09 5.70
C GLY A 539 -13.55 -3.59 6.02
N ALA A 540 -13.68 -4.45 5.00
CA ALA A 540 -13.59 -5.89 5.12
C ALA A 540 -12.14 -6.43 5.22
N LYS A 541 -11.10 -5.59 5.27
CA LYS A 541 -9.67 -5.95 5.48
C LYS A 541 -9.14 -5.32 6.77
N PHE A 542 -8.69 -6.16 7.73
CA PHE A 542 -8.34 -5.80 9.12
C PHE A 542 -7.64 -4.45 9.34
N HIS A 543 -6.66 -4.12 8.49
CA HIS A 543 -5.82 -2.93 8.65
C HIS A 543 -6.58 -1.60 8.44
N ILE A 544 -7.73 -1.62 7.76
CA ILE A 544 -8.60 -0.46 7.57
C ILE A 544 -9.34 -0.09 8.88
N PRO A 545 -10.15 -0.97 9.52
CA PRO A 545 -10.80 -0.68 10.79
C PRO A 545 -9.82 -0.56 11.98
N SER A 546 -8.69 -1.26 11.98
CA SER A 546 -7.66 -1.12 13.05
C SER A 546 -6.72 0.08 12.87
N SER A 547 -6.87 0.89 11.82
CA SER A 547 -6.04 2.09 11.57
C SER A 547 -4.53 1.83 11.42
N VAL A 548 -4.11 0.60 11.08
CA VAL A 548 -2.68 0.23 10.91
C VAL A 548 -2.22 0.55 9.48
N PRO A 549 -1.14 1.32 9.25
CA PRO A 549 -0.55 1.55 7.91
C PRO A 549 -0.14 0.23 7.24
N TYR A 550 -0.42 0.07 5.95
CA TYR A 550 -0.24 -1.21 5.23
C TYR A 550 1.10 -1.28 4.51
N ILE A 551 1.62 -0.13 4.07
CA ILE A 551 2.85 -0.07 3.29
C ILE A 551 4.11 -0.45 4.09
N ARG A 552 3.98 -0.58 5.42
CA ARG A 552 5.00 -1.18 6.30
C ARG A 552 5.32 -2.62 5.89
N ASP A 553 4.29 -3.37 5.45
CA ASP A 553 4.39 -4.75 4.99
C ASP A 553 5.15 -4.87 3.65
N ALA A 554 5.45 -3.74 2.99
CA ALA A 554 6.21 -3.66 1.75
C ALA A 554 7.61 -3.06 1.90
N MET A 555 7.77 -2.00 2.71
CA MET A 555 8.97 -1.14 2.73
C MET A 555 9.91 -1.41 3.92
N LYS A 556 10.40 -2.63 4.03
CA LYS A 556 10.75 -3.23 5.33
C LYS A 556 12.12 -2.79 5.99
N LEU A 557 12.30 -1.58 6.62
CA LEU A 557 13.62 -1.03 7.17
C LEU A 557 13.63 -0.30 8.59
N GLY A 558 14.79 0.08 9.21
CA GLY A 558 15.00 0.14 10.72
C GLY A 558 15.58 1.41 11.43
N PHE A 559 15.34 1.62 12.77
CA PHE A 559 15.07 2.97 13.40
C PHE A 559 16.17 3.88 13.92
N SER A 560 17.15 3.37 14.68
CA SER A 560 17.96 4.22 15.56
C SER A 560 18.82 5.26 14.82
N LYS A 561 18.89 5.12 13.51
CA LYS A 561 19.48 6.01 12.51
C LYS A 561 18.48 6.23 11.37
N PRO A 562 18.67 7.25 10.50
CA PRO A 562 17.99 7.29 9.21
C PRO A 562 18.10 5.93 8.52
N TRP A 563 16.98 5.37 8.04
CA TRP A 563 16.95 3.99 7.52
C TRP A 563 18.00 3.68 6.43
N PRO A 564 18.50 4.64 5.60
CA PRO A 564 19.59 4.36 4.66
C PRO A 564 20.94 4.00 5.31
N GLU A 565 21.18 4.35 6.59
CA GLU A 565 22.34 3.85 7.35
C GLU A 565 22.18 2.35 7.66
N ALA A 566 21.02 1.93 8.17
CA ALA A 566 20.72 0.52 8.45
C ALA A 566 20.71 -0.33 7.16
N MET A 567 20.15 0.21 6.07
CA MET A 567 20.18 -0.42 4.74
C MET A 567 21.63 -0.62 4.26
N ARG A 568 22.52 0.36 4.49
CA ARG A 568 23.93 0.28 4.10
C ARG A 568 24.72 -0.73 4.94
N LEU A 569 24.40 -0.88 6.23
CA LEU A 569 25.03 -1.89 7.10
C LEU A 569 24.72 -3.32 6.65
N ILE A 570 23.52 -3.57 6.11
CA ILE A 570 23.08 -4.92 5.69
C ILE A 570 23.36 -5.20 4.20
N THR A 571 23.23 -4.21 3.32
CA THR A 571 23.31 -4.40 1.85
C THR A 571 24.52 -3.75 1.19
N GLY A 572 25.31 -2.96 1.92
CA GLY A 572 26.38 -2.13 1.36
C GLY A 572 25.92 -0.85 0.66
N GLN A 573 24.61 -0.68 0.38
CA GLN A 573 24.05 0.50 -0.29
C GLN A 573 22.96 1.21 0.53
N PRO A 574 22.72 2.51 0.34
CA PRO A 574 21.68 3.25 1.07
C PRO A 574 20.25 3.09 0.52
N ASN A 575 20.07 2.70 -0.75
CA ASN A 575 18.78 2.83 -1.44
C ASN A 575 17.94 1.54 -1.41
N MET A 576 16.61 1.68 -1.44
CA MET A 576 15.71 0.59 -1.82
C MET A 576 15.88 0.22 -3.30
N SER A 577 15.73 -1.05 -3.65
CA SER A 577 15.83 -1.53 -5.03
C SER A 577 15.11 -2.86 -5.22
N ALA A 578 14.32 -2.99 -6.30
CA ALA A 578 13.68 -4.25 -6.68
C ALA A 578 14.66 -5.29 -7.26
N SER A 579 15.91 -4.90 -7.53
CA SER A 579 16.92 -5.74 -8.21
C SER A 579 17.17 -7.08 -7.52
N ALA A 580 17.25 -7.13 -6.18
CA ALA A 580 17.44 -8.38 -5.45
C ALA A 580 16.26 -9.35 -5.64
N MET A 581 15.02 -8.84 -5.60
CA MET A 581 13.80 -9.62 -5.81
C MET A 581 13.68 -10.10 -7.26
N MET A 582 14.00 -9.24 -8.24
CA MET A 582 14.03 -9.60 -9.66
C MET A 582 15.12 -10.63 -9.99
N ASN A 583 16.27 -10.59 -9.31
CA ASN A 583 17.32 -11.59 -9.42
C ASN A 583 16.88 -12.94 -8.82
N TYR A 584 16.26 -12.94 -7.63
CA TYR A 584 15.72 -14.14 -6.98
C TYR A 584 14.69 -14.86 -7.87
N PHE A 585 13.75 -14.11 -8.45
CA PHE A 585 12.73 -14.66 -9.34
C PHE A 585 13.15 -14.80 -10.82
N LYS A 586 14.41 -14.51 -11.18
CA LYS A 586 14.88 -14.55 -12.58
C LYS A 586 14.64 -15.90 -13.28
N PRO A 587 14.89 -17.08 -12.67
CA PRO A 587 14.63 -18.36 -13.33
C PRO A 587 13.14 -18.60 -13.60
N LEU A 588 12.27 -18.15 -12.69
CA LEU A 588 10.82 -18.21 -12.87
C LEU A 588 10.34 -17.23 -13.95
N LEU A 589 10.92 -16.03 -14.03
CA LEU A 589 10.58 -15.06 -15.08
C LEU A 589 10.89 -15.61 -16.47
N ASP A 590 12.04 -16.25 -16.65
CA ASP A 590 12.42 -16.87 -17.93
C ASP A 590 11.49 -18.04 -18.30
N TRP A 591 11.09 -18.85 -17.32
CA TRP A 591 10.11 -19.92 -17.52
C TRP A 591 8.71 -19.36 -17.87
N LEU A 592 8.23 -18.35 -17.13
CA LEU A 592 6.94 -17.69 -17.37
C LEU A 592 6.89 -17.02 -18.75
N LEU A 593 7.95 -16.32 -19.17
CA LEU A 593 8.04 -15.73 -20.51
C LEU A 593 7.95 -16.80 -21.61
N THR A 594 8.61 -17.95 -21.40
CA THR A 594 8.57 -19.08 -22.33
C THR A 594 7.18 -19.70 -22.40
N GLU A 595 6.53 -19.91 -21.26
CA GLU A 595 5.22 -20.56 -21.18
C GLU A 595 4.08 -19.64 -21.67
N ASN A 596 4.08 -18.38 -21.25
CA ASN A 596 3.13 -17.37 -21.77
C ASN A 596 3.31 -17.14 -23.28
N GLY A 597 4.55 -17.18 -23.77
CA GLY A 597 4.85 -17.16 -25.20
C GLY A 597 4.30 -18.38 -25.94
N ARG A 598 4.40 -19.58 -25.34
CA ARG A 598 3.89 -20.84 -25.90
C ARG A 598 2.36 -20.86 -26.05
N HIS A 599 1.62 -20.24 -25.11
CA HIS A 599 0.15 -20.14 -25.17
C HIS A 599 -0.36 -18.84 -25.83
N GLY A 600 0.54 -17.94 -26.24
CA GLY A 600 0.20 -16.70 -26.96
C GLY A 600 -0.48 -15.63 -26.11
N GLU A 601 -0.21 -15.60 -24.80
CA GLU A 601 -0.94 -14.77 -23.83
C GLU A 601 -0.85 -13.27 -24.11
N LYS A 602 -1.90 -12.53 -23.73
CA LYS A 602 -1.89 -11.07 -23.67
C LYS A 602 -1.56 -10.64 -22.25
N LEU A 603 -0.34 -10.14 -22.04
CA LEU A 603 0.07 -9.60 -20.74
C LEU A 603 -0.79 -8.37 -20.38
N GLY A 604 -1.09 -8.21 -19.08
CA GLY A 604 -2.06 -7.23 -18.63
C GLY A 604 -3.50 -7.60 -18.99
N TRP A 605 -4.41 -6.63 -18.90
CA TRP A 605 -5.86 -6.82 -19.06
C TRP A 605 -6.42 -5.73 -20.00
N PRO A 606 -6.10 -5.77 -21.31
CA PRO A 606 -6.57 -4.76 -22.27
C PRO A 606 -8.11 -4.69 -22.35
N GLN A 607 -8.83 -5.77 -22.03
CA GLN A 607 -10.28 -5.77 -21.86
C GLN A 607 -10.65 -5.37 -20.42
N TYR A 608 -10.12 -4.24 -19.93
CA TYR A 608 -10.20 -3.82 -18.53
C TYR A 608 -11.62 -3.61 -17.98
N ASN A 609 -12.58 -3.28 -18.86
CA ASN A 609 -14.00 -3.14 -18.51
C ASN A 609 -14.75 -4.47 -18.30
N TRP A 610 -14.10 -5.62 -18.54
CA TRP A 610 -14.74 -6.93 -18.41
C TRP A 610 -15.02 -7.30 -16.94
N THR A 611 -16.20 -7.86 -16.70
CA THR A 611 -16.62 -8.46 -15.42
C THR A 611 -17.43 -9.75 -15.66
N PRO A 612 -17.53 -10.69 -14.70
CA PRO A 612 -18.34 -11.89 -14.84
C PRO A 612 -19.82 -11.64 -15.19
N ASN A 613 -20.43 -10.56 -14.67
CA ASN A 613 -21.80 -10.21 -15.04
C ASN A 613 -21.90 -9.63 -16.47
N SER A 614 -20.88 -8.92 -16.97
CA SER A 614 -20.86 -8.49 -18.38
C SER A 614 -20.79 -9.67 -19.36
N ALA A 615 -20.13 -10.78 -18.96
CA ALA A 615 -20.13 -12.02 -19.74
C ALA A 615 -21.53 -12.66 -19.79
N ARG A 616 -22.26 -12.70 -18.67
CA ARG A 616 -23.64 -13.21 -18.60
C ARG A 616 -24.62 -12.43 -19.48
N SER A 617 -24.45 -11.12 -19.63
CA SER A 617 -25.27 -10.29 -20.55
C SER A 617 -24.81 -10.31 -22.01
N ALA A 618 -23.58 -10.81 -22.29
CA ALA A 618 -23.07 -10.98 -23.65
C ALA A 618 -23.27 -12.42 -24.19
N ALA A 619 -23.57 -13.38 -23.32
CA ALA A 619 -24.00 -14.72 -23.72
C ALA A 619 -25.33 -14.65 -24.50
N PRO A 620 -25.43 -15.25 -25.69
CA PRO A 620 -26.64 -15.12 -26.51
C PRO A 620 -27.81 -15.85 -25.86
N SER A 621 -28.79 -15.09 -25.37
CA SER A 621 -30.06 -15.63 -24.90
C SER A 621 -30.83 -16.24 -26.08
N ALA A 622 -31.11 -17.55 -25.99
CA ALA A 622 -31.85 -18.28 -27.01
C ALA A 622 -33.34 -17.89 -26.99
N GLY A 623 -33.67 -16.70 -27.53
CA GLY A 623 -35.06 -16.23 -27.57
C GLY A 623 -35.31 -14.74 -27.83
N SER A 624 -34.32 -13.92 -28.20
CA SER A 624 -34.56 -12.52 -28.63
C SER A 624 -34.17 -12.29 -30.08
N SER A 625 -35.10 -11.77 -30.90
CA SER A 625 -34.85 -11.35 -32.29
C SER A 625 -34.37 -9.90 -32.40
N HIS A 626 -34.45 -9.12 -31.33
CA HIS A 626 -34.20 -7.68 -31.36
C HIS A 626 -32.70 -7.34 -31.26
N VAL A 627 -32.33 -6.24 -31.92
CA VAL A 627 -30.99 -5.65 -31.88
C VAL A 627 -31.07 -4.23 -31.33
N ASN A 628 -30.08 -3.85 -30.52
CA ASN A 628 -30.01 -2.48 -30.00
C ASN A 628 -29.46 -1.53 -31.08
N PHE A 629 -30.20 -0.46 -31.38
CA PHE A 629 -29.79 0.60 -32.29
C PHE A 629 -30.13 1.96 -31.68
N LEU A 630 -29.09 2.77 -31.43
CA LEU A 630 -29.19 4.07 -30.72
C LEU A 630 -29.93 4.00 -29.37
N GLY A 631 -29.78 2.90 -28.62
CA GLY A 631 -30.42 2.72 -27.31
C GLY A 631 -31.86 2.21 -27.37
N MET A 632 -32.40 1.91 -28.55
CA MET A 632 -33.71 1.29 -28.74
C MET A 632 -33.55 -0.17 -29.18
N GLU A 633 -34.35 -1.07 -28.64
CA GLU A 633 -34.49 -2.43 -29.17
C GLU A 633 -35.40 -2.41 -30.40
N LEU A 634 -34.91 -2.93 -31.53
CA LEU A 634 -35.59 -2.92 -32.82
C LEU A 634 -35.42 -4.26 -33.54
N GLU A 635 -36.31 -4.57 -34.47
CA GLU A 635 -36.13 -5.72 -35.37
C GLU A 635 -34.92 -5.52 -36.32
N PRO A 636 -34.20 -6.58 -36.74
CA PRO A 636 -33.00 -6.45 -37.58
C PRO A 636 -33.25 -5.89 -38.98
N TYR A 637 -34.51 -5.75 -39.38
CA TYR A 637 -34.94 -4.97 -40.55
C TYR A 637 -35.00 -3.46 -40.24
N GLN A 638 -35.64 -3.07 -39.12
CA GLN A 638 -35.79 -1.68 -38.70
C GLN A 638 -34.44 -1.03 -38.41
N ALA A 639 -33.52 -1.73 -37.73
CA ALA A 639 -32.16 -1.25 -37.49
C ALA A 639 -31.39 -1.00 -38.80
N ARG A 640 -31.56 -1.87 -39.82
CA ARG A 640 -30.97 -1.65 -41.16
C ARG A 640 -31.56 -0.43 -41.86
N VAL A 641 -32.87 -0.19 -41.79
CA VAL A 641 -33.49 1.03 -42.30
C VAL A 641 -32.92 2.26 -41.59
N GLY A 642 -32.77 2.22 -40.26
CA GLY A 642 -32.13 3.26 -39.47
C GLY A 642 -30.69 3.56 -39.90
N GLN A 643 -29.87 2.53 -40.15
CA GLN A 643 -28.51 2.69 -40.67
C GLN A 643 -28.48 3.40 -42.03
N TRP A 644 -29.36 3.03 -42.98
CA TRP A 644 -29.44 3.69 -44.28
C TRP A 644 -29.92 5.16 -44.18
N VAL A 645 -30.85 5.46 -43.26
CA VAL A 645 -31.30 6.84 -43.00
C VAL A 645 -30.18 7.69 -42.41
N LEU A 646 -29.42 7.18 -41.42
CA LEU A 646 -28.26 7.89 -40.87
C LEU A 646 -27.15 8.11 -41.91
N LEU A 647 -26.88 7.10 -42.75
CA LEU A 647 -25.90 7.22 -43.83
C LEU A 647 -26.32 8.30 -44.84
N PHE A 648 -27.60 8.33 -45.24
CA PHE A 648 -28.12 9.34 -46.15
C PHE A 648 -28.06 10.75 -45.54
N LEU A 649 -28.42 10.92 -44.26
CA LEU A 649 -28.30 12.18 -43.54
C LEU A 649 -26.83 12.64 -43.43
N GLY A 650 -25.91 11.73 -43.13
CA GLY A 650 -24.47 12.02 -43.07
C GLY A 650 -23.91 12.48 -44.43
N VAL A 651 -24.27 11.79 -45.52
CA VAL A 651 -23.88 12.18 -46.89
C VAL A 651 -24.51 13.53 -47.28
N ALA A 652 -25.78 13.77 -46.94
CA ALA A 652 -26.44 15.04 -47.21
C ALA A 652 -25.77 16.22 -46.45
N LEU A 653 -25.39 16.03 -45.19
CA LEU A 653 -24.63 17.00 -44.40
C LEU A 653 -23.22 17.23 -44.95
N LEU A 654 -22.55 16.17 -45.45
CA LEU A 654 -21.24 16.29 -46.11
C LEU A 654 -21.35 17.13 -47.40
N VAL A 655 -22.34 16.84 -48.26
CA VAL A 655 -22.57 17.59 -49.51
C VAL A 655 -22.96 19.05 -49.21
N ALA A 656 -23.82 19.28 -48.21
CA ALA A 656 -24.21 20.63 -47.79
C ALA A 656 -23.03 21.45 -47.26
N SER A 657 -22.18 20.85 -46.41
CA SER A 657 -21.00 21.53 -45.85
C SER A 657 -19.91 21.77 -46.89
N LEU A 658 -19.67 20.83 -47.81
CA LEU A 658 -18.79 21.05 -48.97
C LEU A 658 -19.32 22.18 -49.86
N GLY A 659 -20.61 22.19 -50.20
CA GLY A 659 -21.25 23.25 -50.99
C GLY A 659 -21.19 24.62 -50.31
N LEU A 660 -21.39 24.68 -48.99
CA LEU A 660 -21.24 25.91 -48.20
C LEU A 660 -19.79 26.41 -48.24
N THR A 661 -18.83 25.51 -48.04
CA THR A 661 -17.39 25.81 -48.07
C THR A 661 -16.96 26.33 -49.44
N GLN A 662 -17.39 25.67 -50.53
CA GLN A 662 -17.10 26.09 -51.90
C GLN A 662 -17.73 27.45 -52.24
N ARG A 663 -18.95 27.73 -51.74
CA ARG A 663 -19.61 29.04 -51.89
C ARG A 663 -18.87 30.14 -51.13
N LEU A 664 -18.45 29.88 -49.89
CA LEU A 664 -17.64 30.81 -49.09
C LEU A 664 -16.28 31.08 -49.76
N PHE A 665 -15.64 30.04 -50.31
CA PHE A 665 -14.38 30.17 -51.05
C PHE A 665 -14.56 31.02 -52.32
N SER A 666 -15.63 30.78 -53.10
CA SER A 666 -15.95 31.57 -54.30
C SER A 666 -16.21 33.05 -54.00
N ILE A 667 -16.95 33.36 -52.93
CA ILE A 667 -17.17 34.75 -52.47
C ILE A 667 -15.84 35.41 -52.09
N ARG A 668 -14.97 34.70 -51.35
CA ARG A 668 -13.64 35.19 -50.97
C ARG A 668 -12.70 35.36 -52.17
N HIS A 669 -12.85 34.55 -53.21
CA HIS A 669 -12.04 34.64 -54.43
C HIS A 669 -12.50 35.80 -55.34
N GLN A 670 -13.79 36.14 -55.34
CA GLN A 670 -14.32 37.28 -56.08
C GLN A 670 -13.92 38.63 -55.46
N SER A 671 -13.79 38.74 -54.13
CA SER A 671 -13.30 39.98 -53.50
C SER A 671 -11.80 40.22 -53.72
N LEU A 672 -11.02 39.18 -53.98
CA LEU A 672 -9.56 39.26 -54.24
C LEU A 672 -9.20 39.59 -55.71
N HIS A 673 -10.16 39.66 -56.63
CA HIS A 673 -9.91 39.86 -58.07
C HIS A 673 -10.67 41.06 -58.65
N ARG A 674 -10.61 42.21 -57.97
CA ARG A 674 -10.92 43.52 -58.57
C ARG A 674 -9.65 44.39 -58.58
N PRO A 675 -8.97 44.58 -59.73
CA PRO A 675 -7.63 45.16 -59.76
C PRO A 675 -7.65 46.69 -59.57
N HIS A 676 -6.83 47.20 -58.65
CA HIS A 676 -6.41 48.59 -58.65
C HIS A 676 -5.58 48.89 -59.91
N ARG A 677 -5.85 50.02 -60.59
CA ARG A 677 -4.91 50.64 -61.52
C ARG A 677 -4.18 51.79 -60.83
N GLY A 678 -2.86 51.84 -61.06
CA GLY A 678 -1.98 52.91 -60.62
C GLY A 678 -2.02 54.16 -61.52
N PRO A 679 -1.17 55.16 -61.24
CA PRO A 679 -1.44 56.57 -61.55
C PRO A 679 -0.78 57.12 -62.83
N GLN A 680 -1.14 58.36 -63.17
CA GLN A 680 -0.39 59.26 -64.06
C GLN A 680 -0.20 60.64 -63.40
N PHE A 681 0.70 61.45 -63.95
CA PHE A 681 1.24 62.68 -63.35
C PHE A 681 1.08 63.88 -64.29
N GLY A 682 0.95 65.09 -63.71
CA GLY A 682 0.98 66.39 -64.41
C GLY A 682 -0.40 66.94 -64.83
N SER A 683 -0.58 68.26 -64.98
CA SER A 683 0.28 69.38 -64.54
C SER A 683 -0.44 70.73 -64.68
N GLU A 684 -0.10 71.69 -63.80
CA GLU A 684 -0.16 73.15 -64.02
C GLU A 684 -1.53 73.87 -63.96
N VAL A 685 -1.44 75.21 -64.02
CA VAL A 685 -2.50 76.27 -64.05
C VAL A 685 -3.18 76.62 -62.72
N GLU A 686 -2.57 77.59 -62.05
CA GLU A 686 -3.14 78.56 -61.11
C GLU A 686 -4.23 79.44 -61.79
N LEU A 687 -5.37 79.72 -61.11
CA LEU A 687 -5.93 81.09 -60.95
C LEU A 687 -7.24 81.19 -60.15
N ARG A 688 -7.20 82.15 -59.21
CA ARG A 688 -8.21 82.88 -58.41
C ARG A 688 -9.69 83.00 -58.86
N HIS A 689 -10.52 83.16 -57.82
CA HIS A 689 -11.84 83.85 -57.74
C HIS A 689 -13.03 83.18 -58.47
N SER A 690 -14.27 83.31 -57.98
CA SER A 690 -14.78 84.21 -56.93
C SER A 690 -15.21 83.49 -55.65
#